data_AF-A0A7X0NLI6-F1
#
_entry.id   AF-A0A7X0NLI6-F1
#
_cell.length_a   1.000
_cell.length_b   1.000
_cell.length_c   1.000
_cell.angle_alpha   90.00
_cell.angle_beta   90.00
_cell.angle_gamma   90.00
#
_symmetry.space_group_name_H-M   'P 1'
#
loop_
_entity.id
_entity.type
_entity.pdbx_description
1 polymer ?
#
loop_
_entity_poly.entity_id
_entity_poly.type
_entity_poly.pdbx_seq_one_letter_code
_entity_poly.pdbx_strand_id
1 'polypeptide(L)'
;MFERAGRLVYRSRWTLLALTLAAAVLVAPLGLELFGRMADGGFEDPRADSTTAARWNDDWYGGHAPDVVVLYRHPSVKVRDARYKATVHDSLRALPGRHVRSMATYWTTGSKKMVSEDGHSTYAIVTLKGDRQRAYAAIADRLRNVDNLYVSVGGSVPLLGELNDQTAADLARAEAISMPVLLVLLVVVFGSLVAAGLPLVVGLLAVLGALVLLRLLTSVTEVSVFSLNVVTMLGLGLAIDYSLFVLKAFREEIARGATNEQAVVRTMATAGRTVAYSGLTVATALLGLLLFPQMFLRSIGLGAAAVVLVAVGAALVVLPAVLGVLGPRVNALRITPDFGPRREGGLWHAVASSVMRRPVLYLVAVSVVLVALAVPFLHVKFGNVDHRVLPAASESRRVAETLDRDFARNAMAAIDVHVLVERSFTDAPPLPGPLGRGHTPISAVTPVSPADVRPLVRRLERLPGVTDVEVAGLSQANGAVRLAVRYASDPMSDEARALVRSIRAIPPEPNVRRVVVGGPTAAQLDLQDSLVATLPWMALVVCSVTAVLLFAAFGSLVLPVKALLMNVLSIGASFGVIVWAFQDGHLAAALNFTSTGSIEATVTVLILAVVFGLSMDYELFLLSRVRAEWVRTGDNTAAVAAGLQQTGGVISSAALLLLVVIGAFSTAGITIVKLLGVGMFVAIVVDATLVRALLVPASMRLMGGVNWWLPRSWRAFHHRIALHEPTPASAPVPVQPPAPARLPTAAPSPRSAPAPAPAPAPRSARISAPASTPAPAPAPVPRLAAGTPSGGRLTRAIAQAAEGVPPAVTVNGRPAVFGADTDPVPLPAASAQPAAQRLAGEPGEGGQAGRRAGWVRVEERRARVVRGLPGGGWTWVEVDE
;
A
#
# COMPACT_ATOMS: atom_id res chain seq x y z
N MET A 1 -18.44 -15.30 25.19
CA MET A 1 -18.98 -14.93 23.86
C MET A 1 -18.46 -15.87 22.76
N PHE A 2 -17.16 -15.85 22.45
CA PHE A 2 -16.56 -16.58 21.33
C PHE A 2 -16.85 -18.10 21.28
N GLU A 3 -16.95 -18.80 22.42
CA GLU A 3 -17.40 -20.22 22.42
C GLU A 3 -18.82 -20.45 21.89
N ARG A 4 -19.74 -19.51 22.17
CA ARG A 4 -21.12 -19.58 21.66
C ARG A 4 -21.14 -19.32 20.16
N ALA A 5 -20.32 -18.37 19.69
CA ALA A 5 -20.11 -18.11 18.27
C ALA A 5 -19.51 -19.35 17.56
N GLY A 6 -18.47 -19.98 18.11
CA GLY A 6 -17.88 -21.21 17.56
C GLY A 6 -18.88 -22.37 17.45
N ARG A 7 -19.73 -22.58 18.47
CA ARG A 7 -20.82 -23.57 18.41
C ARG A 7 -21.87 -23.24 17.35
N LEU A 8 -22.27 -21.97 17.24
CA LEU A 8 -23.22 -21.51 16.23
C LEU A 8 -22.67 -21.68 14.81
N VAL A 9 -21.42 -21.28 14.58
CA VAL A 9 -20.73 -21.44 13.30
C VAL A 9 -20.61 -22.91 12.93
N TYR A 10 -20.23 -23.79 13.87
CA TYR A 10 -20.16 -25.22 13.60
C TYR A 10 -21.54 -25.82 13.27
N ARG A 11 -22.60 -25.46 14.02
CA ARG A 11 -23.96 -25.93 13.77
C ARG A 11 -24.51 -25.49 12.41
N SER A 12 -24.27 -24.24 12.02
CA SER A 12 -24.79 -23.64 10.79
C SER A 12 -23.79 -23.65 9.61
N ARG A 13 -22.70 -24.43 9.71
CA ARG A 13 -21.55 -24.36 8.78
C ARG A 13 -21.92 -24.45 7.30
N TRP A 14 -22.81 -25.36 6.91
CA TRP A 14 -23.24 -25.50 5.52
C TRP A 14 -24.03 -24.29 5.01
N THR A 15 -24.95 -23.77 5.82
CA THR A 15 -25.73 -22.57 5.49
C THR A 15 -24.83 -21.33 5.37
N LEU A 16 -23.86 -21.18 6.27
CA LEU A 16 -22.89 -20.08 6.23
C LEU A 16 -22.01 -20.14 4.98
N LEU A 17 -21.52 -21.32 4.60
CA LEU A 17 -20.72 -21.50 3.39
C LEU A 17 -21.53 -21.25 2.11
N ALA A 18 -22.77 -21.76 2.04
CA ALA A 18 -23.66 -21.51 0.90
C ALA A 18 -23.99 -20.02 0.76
N LEU A 19 -24.30 -19.32 1.86
CA LEU A 19 -24.58 -17.89 1.86
C LEU A 19 -23.34 -17.06 1.52
N THR A 20 -22.16 -17.44 2.02
CA THR A 20 -20.89 -16.78 1.67
C THR A 20 -20.58 -16.93 0.18
N LEU A 21 -20.75 -18.13 -0.37
CA LEU A 21 -20.52 -18.38 -1.80
C LEU A 21 -21.54 -17.62 -2.67
N ALA A 22 -22.82 -17.62 -2.29
CA ALA A 22 -23.86 -16.86 -2.99
C ALA A 22 -23.56 -15.35 -2.96
N ALA A 23 -23.15 -14.80 -1.82
CA ALA A 23 -22.74 -13.41 -1.70
C ALA A 23 -21.48 -13.09 -2.54
N ALA A 24 -20.47 -13.97 -2.53
CA ALA A 24 -19.27 -13.78 -3.35
C ALA A 24 -19.61 -13.74 -4.85
N VAL A 25 -20.46 -14.65 -5.34
CA VAL A 25 -20.86 -14.71 -6.75
C VAL A 25 -21.76 -13.53 -7.13
N LEU A 26 -22.76 -13.19 -6.30
CA LEU A 26 -23.75 -12.15 -6.63
C LEU A 26 -23.15 -10.73 -6.60
N VAL A 27 -22.12 -10.50 -5.78
CA VAL A 27 -21.58 -9.15 -5.55
C VAL A 27 -20.19 -8.93 -6.18
N ALA A 28 -19.56 -9.96 -6.75
CA ALA A 28 -18.35 -9.79 -7.56
C ALA A 28 -18.51 -8.79 -8.75
N PRO A 29 -19.63 -8.77 -9.51
CA PRO A 29 -19.82 -7.78 -10.58
C PRO A 29 -19.86 -6.34 -10.05
N LEU A 30 -20.49 -6.11 -8.89
CA LEU A 30 -20.55 -4.81 -8.23
C LEU A 30 -19.15 -4.31 -7.80
N GLY A 31 -18.25 -5.22 -7.40
CA GLY A 31 -16.85 -4.89 -7.16
C GLY A 31 -16.09 -4.47 -8.42
N LEU A 32 -16.37 -5.10 -9.56
CA LEU A 32 -15.74 -4.79 -10.85
C LEU A 32 -16.22 -3.45 -11.44
N GLU A 33 -17.43 -2.98 -11.13
CA GLU A 33 -17.89 -1.64 -11.52
C GLU A 33 -17.15 -0.48 -10.83
N LEU A 34 -16.37 -0.74 -9.77
CA LEU A 34 -15.77 0.30 -8.94
C LEU A 34 -14.76 1.18 -9.69
N PHE A 35 -14.05 0.61 -10.68
CA PHE A 35 -13.03 1.30 -11.48
C PHE A 35 -13.55 2.55 -12.22
N GLY A 36 -14.84 2.58 -12.59
CA GLY A 36 -15.45 3.71 -13.29
C GLY A 36 -16.12 4.77 -12.41
N ARG A 37 -15.97 4.69 -11.07
CA ARG A 37 -16.66 5.59 -10.11
C ARG A 37 -15.79 6.13 -8.98
N MET A 38 -14.49 5.81 -8.97
CA MET A 38 -13.58 6.40 -8.00
C MET A 38 -13.22 7.83 -8.42
N ALA A 39 -13.00 8.67 -7.42
CA ALA A 39 -12.57 10.04 -7.60
C ALA A 39 -11.04 10.07 -7.76
N ASP A 40 -10.58 11.02 -8.57
CA ASP A 40 -9.18 11.22 -8.86
C ASP A 40 -8.56 12.21 -7.88
N GLY A 41 -7.28 12.01 -7.53
CA GLY A 41 -6.55 12.91 -6.62
C GLY A 41 -7.12 12.98 -5.20
N GLY A 42 -7.38 14.21 -4.73
CA GLY A 42 -7.90 14.51 -3.39
C GLY A 42 -6.82 14.61 -2.32
N PHE A 43 -5.65 15.12 -2.68
CA PHE A 43 -4.50 15.33 -1.79
C PHE A 43 -4.60 16.65 -1.02
N GLU A 44 -5.42 17.58 -1.48
CA GLU A 44 -5.56 18.94 -0.96
C GLU A 44 -6.47 19.00 0.28
N ASP A 45 -6.30 20.03 1.11
CA ASP A 45 -7.26 20.32 2.17
C ASP A 45 -8.50 21.05 1.58
N PRO A 46 -9.72 20.49 1.66
CA PRO A 46 -10.94 21.11 1.14
C PRO A 46 -11.33 22.44 1.80
N ARG A 47 -10.71 22.82 2.93
CA ARG A 47 -10.93 24.07 3.66
C ARG A 47 -9.84 25.11 3.43
N ALA A 48 -8.75 24.75 2.75
CA ALA A 48 -7.63 25.65 2.50
C ALA A 48 -7.98 26.80 1.53
N ASP A 49 -7.24 27.91 1.68
CA ASP A 49 -7.34 29.06 0.77
C ASP A 49 -6.88 28.68 -0.65
N SER A 50 -5.85 27.85 -0.81
CA SER A 50 -5.44 27.34 -2.14
C SER A 50 -6.55 26.58 -2.87
N THR A 51 -7.28 25.71 -2.16
CA THR A 51 -8.41 24.93 -2.70
C THR A 51 -9.65 25.80 -2.95
N THR A 52 -9.77 26.92 -2.23
CA THR A 52 -10.79 27.95 -2.50
C THR A 52 -10.42 28.76 -3.75
N ALA A 53 -9.17 29.18 -3.88
CA ALA A 53 -8.64 29.85 -5.08
C ALA A 53 -8.79 28.98 -6.33
N ALA A 54 -8.44 27.70 -6.27
CA ALA A 54 -8.60 26.75 -7.38
C ALA A 54 -10.06 26.67 -7.87
N ARG A 55 -11.02 26.52 -6.94
CA ARG A 55 -12.47 26.52 -7.27
C ARG A 55 -12.92 27.85 -7.88
N TRP A 56 -12.49 28.98 -7.33
CA TRP A 56 -12.79 30.30 -7.91
C TRP A 56 -12.18 30.48 -9.31
N ASN A 57 -11.02 29.89 -9.57
CA ASN A 57 -10.37 29.91 -10.88
C ASN A 57 -11.29 29.28 -11.95
N ASP A 58 -11.84 28.11 -11.63
CA ASP A 58 -12.78 27.38 -12.48
C ASP A 58 -14.13 28.09 -12.60
N ASP A 59 -14.74 28.47 -11.48
CA ASP A 59 -16.10 29.00 -11.41
C ASP A 59 -16.22 30.45 -11.94
N TRP A 60 -15.29 31.33 -11.57
CA TRP A 60 -15.46 32.79 -11.72
C TRP A 60 -14.73 33.38 -12.92
N TYR A 61 -13.62 32.75 -13.32
CA TYR A 61 -12.76 33.24 -14.41
C TYR A 61 -12.78 32.30 -15.63
N GLY A 62 -13.47 31.15 -15.53
CA GLY A 62 -13.46 30.09 -16.55
C GLY A 62 -12.06 29.51 -16.80
N GLY A 63 -11.14 29.74 -15.86
CA GLY A 63 -9.72 29.44 -15.98
C GLY A 63 -9.42 28.04 -15.52
N HIS A 64 -9.77 27.05 -16.33
CA HIS A 64 -9.38 25.67 -16.07
C HIS A 64 -7.87 25.52 -16.20
N ALA A 65 -7.27 24.70 -15.33
CA ALA A 65 -5.98 24.09 -15.63
C ALA A 65 -6.08 23.41 -17.02
N PRO A 66 -5.02 23.41 -17.84
CA PRO A 66 -5.09 22.88 -19.19
C PRO A 66 -5.40 21.37 -19.18
N ASP A 67 -6.65 21.02 -19.51
CA ASP A 67 -7.13 19.63 -19.52
C ASP A 67 -6.21 18.72 -20.34
N VAL A 68 -5.85 19.19 -21.54
CA VAL A 68 -4.91 18.56 -22.44
C VAL A 68 -3.91 19.62 -22.92
N VAL A 69 -2.62 19.30 -22.84
CA VAL A 69 -1.52 20.06 -23.44
C VAL A 69 -0.93 19.22 -24.56
N VAL A 70 -1.01 19.72 -25.78
CA VAL A 70 -0.50 19.06 -26.98
C VAL A 70 0.79 19.75 -27.38
N LEU A 71 1.93 19.10 -27.20
CA LEU A 71 3.24 19.60 -27.58
C LEU A 71 3.52 19.19 -29.04
N TYR A 72 3.81 20.17 -29.88
CA TYR A 72 4.24 19.99 -31.26
C TYR A 72 5.73 20.35 -31.38
N ARG A 73 6.50 19.53 -32.09
CA ARG A 73 7.93 19.74 -32.35
C ARG A 73 8.28 19.38 -33.79
N HIS A 74 9.12 20.19 -34.43
CA HIS A 74 9.71 19.87 -35.73
C HIS A 74 11.25 20.03 -35.65
N PRO A 75 12.07 19.09 -36.17
CA PRO A 75 13.52 19.15 -36.02
C PRO A 75 14.20 20.38 -36.68
N SER A 76 13.74 20.81 -37.86
CA SER A 76 14.38 21.89 -38.64
C SER A 76 13.50 23.12 -38.95
N VAL A 77 12.17 23.01 -38.91
CA VAL A 77 11.24 24.12 -39.20
C VAL A 77 10.88 24.85 -37.91
N LYS A 78 10.80 26.19 -37.96
CA LYS A 78 10.43 27.03 -36.82
C LYS A 78 8.93 27.26 -36.74
N VAL A 79 8.41 27.46 -35.53
CA VAL A 79 6.98 27.72 -35.24
C VAL A 79 6.42 28.94 -36.00
N ARG A 80 7.28 29.88 -36.44
CA ARG A 80 6.87 31.05 -37.24
C ARG A 80 6.59 30.74 -38.71
N ASP A 81 6.93 29.55 -39.21
CA ASP A 81 6.67 29.14 -40.59
C ASP A 81 5.15 28.97 -40.83
N ALA A 82 4.69 29.41 -42.01
CA ALA A 82 3.30 29.26 -42.43
C ALA A 82 2.88 27.78 -42.58
N ARG A 83 3.81 26.89 -42.99
CA ARG A 83 3.56 25.45 -43.09
C ARG A 83 3.33 24.83 -41.72
N TYR A 84 4.20 25.12 -40.76
CA TYR A 84 4.07 24.66 -39.37
C TYR A 84 2.72 25.12 -38.79
N LYS A 85 2.38 26.40 -38.98
CA LYS A 85 1.10 26.97 -38.54
C LYS A 85 -0.10 26.22 -39.15
N ALA A 86 -0.08 25.95 -40.45
CA ALA A 86 -1.16 25.25 -41.14
C ALA A 86 -1.36 23.85 -40.55
N THR A 87 -0.31 23.03 -40.47
CA THR A 87 -0.37 21.66 -39.93
C THR A 87 -0.95 21.60 -38.52
N VAL A 88 -0.47 22.45 -37.60
CA VAL A 88 -1.02 22.49 -36.22
C VAL A 88 -2.48 22.90 -36.21
N HIS A 89 -2.82 23.97 -36.94
CA HIS A 89 -4.17 24.51 -36.99
C HIS A 89 -5.18 23.53 -37.61
N ASP A 90 -4.78 22.79 -38.63
CA ASP A 90 -5.64 21.81 -39.31
C ASP A 90 -5.84 20.57 -38.44
N SER A 91 -4.81 20.12 -37.70
CA SER A 91 -4.95 19.06 -36.69
C SER A 91 -5.97 19.42 -35.60
N LEU A 92 -5.95 20.67 -35.11
CA LEU A 92 -6.87 21.17 -34.10
C LEU A 92 -8.30 21.40 -34.65
N ARG A 93 -8.45 21.74 -35.94
CA ARG A 93 -9.75 21.86 -36.61
C ARG A 93 -10.42 20.52 -36.88
N ALA A 94 -9.66 19.44 -37.04
CA ALA A 94 -10.19 18.08 -37.22
C ALA A 94 -10.84 17.49 -35.94
N LEU A 95 -10.72 18.19 -34.80
CA LEU A 95 -11.28 17.78 -33.53
C LEU A 95 -12.80 18.03 -33.46
N PRO A 96 -13.60 17.04 -33.03
CA PRO A 96 -15.05 17.18 -32.95
C PRO A 96 -15.47 18.19 -31.87
N GLY A 97 -16.01 19.34 -32.29
CA GLY A 97 -16.42 20.45 -31.41
C GLY A 97 -17.49 20.13 -30.36
N ARG A 98 -18.06 18.92 -30.35
CA ARG A 98 -18.88 18.39 -29.24
C ARG A 98 -18.06 18.02 -28.00
N HIS A 99 -16.78 17.65 -28.16
CA HIS A 99 -15.89 17.25 -27.06
C HIS A 99 -14.94 18.37 -26.61
N VAL A 100 -14.77 19.42 -27.41
CA VAL A 100 -13.84 20.54 -27.15
C VAL A 100 -14.61 21.82 -26.80
N ARG A 101 -14.19 22.49 -25.72
CA ARG A 101 -14.73 23.78 -25.22
C ARG A 101 -14.01 24.96 -25.84
N SER A 102 -12.68 24.94 -25.78
CA SER A 102 -11.80 26.04 -26.19
C SER A 102 -10.42 25.51 -26.53
N MET A 103 -9.69 26.23 -27.38
CA MET A 103 -8.31 25.92 -27.75
C MET A 103 -7.48 27.19 -27.74
N ALA A 104 -6.35 27.17 -27.05
CA ALA A 104 -5.39 28.27 -27.00
C ALA A 104 -4.05 27.82 -27.62
N THR A 105 -3.48 28.68 -28.46
CA THR A 105 -2.21 28.45 -29.17
C THR A 105 -1.38 29.73 -29.17
N TYR A 106 -0.11 29.64 -29.56
CA TYR A 106 0.72 30.82 -29.81
C TYR A 106 0.03 31.83 -30.75
N TRP A 107 -0.59 31.38 -31.84
CA TRP A 107 -1.20 32.29 -32.83
C TRP A 107 -2.54 32.88 -32.40
N THR A 108 -3.27 32.27 -31.46
CA THR A 108 -4.53 32.83 -30.93
C THR A 108 -4.32 33.74 -29.71
N THR A 109 -3.27 33.50 -28.92
CA THR A 109 -2.96 34.29 -27.72
C THR A 109 -1.92 35.38 -27.95
N GLY A 110 -1.08 35.26 -28.99
CA GLY A 110 0.11 36.10 -29.20
C GLY A 110 1.23 35.88 -28.15
N SER A 111 1.05 34.94 -27.21
CA SER A 111 1.95 34.78 -26.07
C SER A 111 3.26 34.11 -26.48
N LYS A 112 4.35 34.88 -26.51
CA LYS A 112 5.71 34.36 -26.74
C LYS A 112 6.12 33.27 -25.74
N LYS A 113 5.46 33.18 -24.58
CA LYS A 113 5.65 32.12 -23.56
C LYS A 113 5.21 30.73 -24.07
N MET A 114 4.41 30.65 -25.14
CA MET A 114 3.92 29.39 -25.75
C MET A 114 4.86 28.79 -26.82
N VAL A 115 6.03 29.38 -27.02
CA VAL A 115 7.05 28.93 -27.98
C VAL A 115 8.33 28.62 -27.22
N SER A 116 9.02 27.55 -27.58
CA SER A 116 10.28 27.15 -26.94
C SER A 116 11.41 28.15 -27.21
N GLU A 117 12.44 28.14 -26.37
CA GLU A 117 13.61 29.03 -26.49
C GLU A 117 14.34 28.86 -27.84
N ASP A 118 14.36 27.64 -28.40
CA ASP A 118 14.91 27.33 -29.72
C ASP A 118 14.00 27.76 -30.90
N GLY A 119 12.72 28.02 -30.65
CA GLY A 119 11.71 28.37 -31.65
C GLY A 119 11.20 27.21 -32.53
N HIS A 120 11.50 25.95 -32.19
CA HIS A 120 11.13 24.74 -32.94
C HIS A 120 9.94 23.96 -32.36
N SER A 121 9.54 24.29 -31.12
CA SER A 121 8.42 23.66 -30.43
C SER A 121 7.38 24.69 -29.97
N THR A 122 6.11 24.29 -30.00
CA THR A 122 4.97 25.05 -29.47
C THR A 122 4.00 24.09 -28.83
N TYR A 123 3.26 24.53 -27.82
CA TYR A 123 2.13 23.74 -27.31
C TYR A 123 0.79 24.39 -27.62
N ALA A 124 -0.25 23.56 -27.67
CA ALA A 124 -1.66 23.97 -27.66
C ALA A 124 -2.30 23.52 -26.35
N ILE A 125 -3.11 24.39 -25.75
CA ILE A 125 -3.99 24.04 -24.62
C ILE A 125 -5.37 23.74 -25.20
N VAL A 126 -5.89 22.55 -24.91
CA VAL A 126 -7.25 22.13 -25.30
C VAL A 126 -8.06 21.91 -24.03
N THR A 127 -9.19 22.63 -23.94
CA THR A 127 -10.17 22.49 -22.85
C THR A 127 -11.32 21.61 -23.32
N LEU A 128 -11.78 20.66 -22.50
CA LEU A 128 -12.78 19.66 -22.90
C LEU A 128 -14.20 20.05 -22.45
N LYS A 129 -15.21 19.39 -23.04
CA LYS A 129 -16.64 19.51 -22.71
C LYS A 129 -17.15 18.22 -22.06
N GLY A 130 -18.00 18.37 -21.05
CA GLY A 130 -18.70 17.25 -20.41
C GLY A 130 -17.75 16.35 -19.61
N ASP A 131 -17.93 15.04 -19.72
CA ASP A 131 -17.01 14.03 -19.17
C ASP A 131 -15.65 14.15 -19.87
N ARG A 132 -14.67 14.73 -19.17
CA ARG A 132 -13.34 15.05 -19.71
C ARG A 132 -12.59 13.80 -20.15
N GLN A 133 -12.71 12.69 -19.43
CA GLN A 133 -11.99 11.46 -19.76
C GLN A 133 -12.55 10.81 -21.04
N ARG A 134 -13.88 10.74 -21.17
CA ARG A 134 -14.52 10.26 -22.41
C ARG A 134 -14.29 11.21 -23.59
N ALA A 135 -14.33 12.53 -23.34
CA ALA A 135 -14.01 13.53 -24.34
C ALA A 135 -12.58 13.40 -24.86
N TYR A 136 -11.60 13.16 -23.97
CA TYR A 136 -10.21 12.91 -24.32
C TYR A 136 -10.05 11.59 -25.11
N ALA A 137 -10.58 10.48 -24.61
CA ALA A 137 -10.50 9.18 -25.27
C ALA A 137 -11.05 9.22 -26.71
N ALA A 138 -12.10 10.02 -26.96
CA ALA A 138 -12.68 10.19 -28.29
C ALA A 138 -11.88 11.11 -29.24
N ILE A 139 -10.79 11.74 -28.78
CA ILE A 139 -9.94 12.63 -29.60
C ILE A 139 -8.43 12.29 -29.55
N ALA A 140 -7.97 11.47 -28.59
CA ALA A 140 -6.55 11.20 -28.34
C ALA A 140 -5.78 10.74 -29.59
N ASP A 141 -6.32 9.78 -30.34
CA ASP A 141 -5.67 9.28 -31.56
C ASP A 141 -5.56 10.34 -32.67
N ARG A 142 -6.54 11.25 -32.75
CA ARG A 142 -6.53 12.39 -33.70
C ARG A 142 -5.54 13.48 -33.28
N LEU A 143 -5.26 13.61 -31.98
CA LEU A 143 -4.23 14.51 -31.48
C LEU A 143 -2.83 13.97 -31.76
N ARG A 144 -2.62 12.66 -31.66
CA ARG A 144 -1.32 12.01 -31.89
C ARG A 144 -0.96 11.90 -33.37
N ASN A 145 -1.92 11.62 -34.25
CA ASN A 145 -1.69 11.39 -35.67
C ASN A 145 -1.68 12.70 -36.47
N VAL A 146 -0.51 13.36 -36.52
CA VAL A 146 -0.29 14.59 -37.30
C VAL A 146 0.94 14.45 -38.18
N ASP A 147 0.76 14.58 -39.50
CA ASP A 147 1.84 14.40 -40.47
C ASP A 147 2.94 15.47 -40.30
N ASN A 148 4.20 15.03 -40.44
CA ASN A 148 5.41 15.88 -40.43
C ASN A 148 5.67 16.64 -39.12
N LEU A 149 4.97 16.33 -38.02
CA LEU A 149 5.26 16.87 -36.69
C LEU A 149 5.44 15.73 -35.68
N TYR A 150 6.42 15.86 -34.80
CA TYR A 150 6.45 15.06 -33.58
C TYR A 150 5.44 15.67 -32.61
N VAL A 151 4.39 14.92 -32.31
CA VAL A 151 3.38 15.32 -31.32
C VAL A 151 3.57 14.49 -30.06
N SER A 152 3.37 15.12 -28.91
CA SER A 152 3.25 14.43 -27.63
C SER A 152 2.16 15.08 -26.79
N VAL A 153 1.31 14.26 -26.19
CA VAL A 153 0.11 14.69 -25.47
C VAL A 153 0.30 14.50 -23.97
N GLY A 154 0.02 15.56 -23.20
CA GLY A 154 0.04 15.59 -21.75
C GLY A 154 -1.04 16.53 -21.22
N GLY A 155 -0.83 17.13 -20.06
CA GLY A 155 -1.89 17.86 -19.33
C GLY A 155 -2.57 16.98 -18.29
N SER A 156 -3.55 17.52 -17.56
CA SER A 156 -4.12 16.83 -16.39
C SER A 156 -4.91 15.57 -16.75
N VAL A 157 -5.69 15.59 -17.84
CA VAL A 157 -6.57 14.48 -18.23
C VAL A 157 -5.77 13.28 -18.80
N PRO A 158 -4.77 13.45 -19.70
CA PRO A 158 -3.96 12.34 -20.19
C PRO A 158 -3.05 11.74 -19.11
N LEU A 159 -2.46 12.59 -18.26
CA LEU A 159 -1.66 12.17 -17.09
C LEU A 159 -2.47 11.26 -16.18
N LEU A 160 -3.74 11.62 -15.95
CA LEU A 160 -4.65 10.89 -15.08
C LEU A 160 -5.12 9.57 -15.70
N GLY A 161 -5.35 9.54 -17.02
CA GLY A 161 -5.55 8.30 -17.77
C GLY A 161 -4.36 7.36 -17.62
N GLU A 162 -3.13 7.82 -17.90
CA GLU A 162 -1.92 7.01 -17.73
C GLU A 162 -1.73 6.53 -16.28
N LEU A 163 -2.04 7.35 -15.27
CA LEU A 163 -1.99 6.94 -13.85
C LEU A 163 -2.98 5.82 -13.53
N ASN A 164 -4.20 5.87 -14.06
CA ASN A 164 -5.23 4.87 -13.82
C ASN A 164 -4.93 3.55 -14.57
N ASP A 165 -4.50 3.62 -15.83
CA ASP A 165 -4.06 2.45 -16.61
C ASP A 165 -2.82 1.79 -15.97
N GLN A 166 -1.83 2.60 -15.56
CA GLN A 166 -0.63 2.11 -14.89
C GLN A 166 -0.97 1.50 -13.52
N THR A 167 -1.94 2.06 -12.78
CA THR A 167 -2.42 1.48 -11.51
C THR A 167 -3.03 0.09 -11.71
N ALA A 168 -3.87 -0.10 -12.74
CA ALA A 168 -4.44 -1.40 -13.06
C ALA A 168 -3.35 -2.42 -13.46
N ALA A 169 -2.37 -1.99 -14.28
CA ALA A 169 -1.23 -2.82 -14.67
C ALA A 169 -0.27 -3.15 -13.50
N ASP A 170 -0.16 -2.26 -12.51
CA ASP A 170 0.64 -2.47 -11.31
C ASP A 170 -0.02 -3.49 -10.38
N LEU A 171 -1.33 -3.38 -10.17
CA LEU A 171 -2.11 -4.35 -9.42
C LEU A 171 -2.04 -5.75 -10.05
N ALA A 172 -2.31 -5.86 -11.35
CA ALA A 172 -2.30 -7.14 -12.06
C ALA A 172 -0.91 -7.81 -12.00
N ARG A 173 0.17 -7.04 -12.11
CA ARG A 173 1.55 -7.56 -11.95
C ARG A 173 1.85 -7.98 -10.51
N ALA A 174 1.44 -7.18 -9.53
CA ALA A 174 1.65 -7.51 -8.11
C ALA A 174 0.92 -8.81 -7.72
N GLU A 175 -0.31 -9.02 -8.18
CA GLU A 175 -1.07 -10.26 -7.95
C GLU A 175 -0.45 -11.46 -8.70
N ALA A 176 -0.08 -11.30 -9.98
CA ALA A 176 0.54 -12.36 -10.78
C ALA A 176 1.89 -12.83 -10.21
N ILE A 177 2.67 -11.93 -9.58
CA ILE A 177 3.93 -12.27 -8.92
C ILE A 177 3.67 -12.85 -7.51
N SER A 178 2.82 -12.22 -6.71
CA SER A 178 2.64 -12.62 -5.30
C SER A 178 1.86 -13.92 -5.15
N MET A 179 0.78 -14.16 -5.90
CA MET A 179 -0.09 -15.34 -5.70
C MET A 179 0.65 -16.69 -5.83
N PRO A 180 1.50 -16.93 -6.85
CA PRO A 180 2.28 -18.17 -6.94
C PRO A 180 3.28 -18.33 -5.80
N VAL A 181 3.98 -17.25 -5.43
CA VAL A 181 4.99 -17.25 -4.36
C VAL A 181 4.35 -17.49 -2.99
N LEU A 182 3.19 -16.85 -2.73
CA LEU A 182 2.37 -17.09 -1.55
C LEU A 182 1.89 -18.53 -1.47
N LEU A 183 1.37 -19.09 -2.58
CA LEU A 183 0.91 -20.48 -2.60
C LEU A 183 2.05 -21.45 -2.26
N VAL A 184 3.23 -21.28 -2.87
CA VAL A 184 4.42 -22.08 -2.55
C VAL A 184 4.81 -21.92 -1.08
N LEU A 185 4.86 -20.69 -0.57
CA LEU A 185 5.23 -20.43 0.82
C LEU A 185 4.21 -20.99 1.81
N LEU A 186 2.91 -20.89 1.54
CA LEU A 186 1.84 -21.49 2.34
C LEU A 186 1.92 -23.03 2.34
N VAL A 187 2.23 -23.64 1.21
CA VAL A 187 2.48 -25.10 1.12
C VAL A 187 3.72 -25.48 1.96
N VAL A 188 4.79 -24.68 1.96
CA VAL A 188 5.97 -24.91 2.81
C VAL A 188 5.66 -24.73 4.30
N VAL A 189 4.87 -23.71 4.67
CA VAL A 189 4.49 -23.42 6.07
C VAL A 189 3.56 -24.50 6.65
N PHE A 190 2.64 -25.05 5.85
CA PHE A 190 1.63 -25.97 6.34
C PHE A 190 1.81 -27.45 5.96
N GLY A 191 2.60 -27.75 4.93
CA GLY A 191 2.88 -29.07 4.40
C GLY A 191 1.73 -29.75 3.63
N SER A 192 0.65 -29.03 3.35
CA SER A 192 -0.59 -29.55 2.76
C SER A 192 -1.25 -28.53 1.84
N LEU A 193 -1.68 -28.96 0.65
CA LEU A 193 -2.32 -28.10 -0.35
C LEU A 193 -3.70 -27.60 0.11
N VAL A 194 -4.56 -28.53 0.54
CA VAL A 194 -5.33 -28.46 1.81
C VAL A 194 -5.31 -27.13 2.56
N ALA A 195 -4.45 -27.14 3.58
CA ALA A 195 -4.23 -26.05 4.49
C ALA A 195 -3.71 -24.77 3.82
N ALA A 196 -2.92 -24.87 2.75
CA ALA A 196 -2.38 -23.71 2.03
C ALA A 196 -3.46 -22.93 1.23
N GLY A 197 -4.45 -23.62 0.68
CA GLY A 197 -5.54 -22.98 -0.05
C GLY A 197 -6.51 -22.19 0.83
N LEU A 198 -6.66 -22.56 2.12
CA LEU A 198 -7.63 -21.92 3.02
C LEU A 198 -7.35 -20.42 3.25
N PRO A 199 -6.13 -19.98 3.63
CA PRO A 199 -5.80 -18.55 3.72
C PRO A 199 -6.01 -17.77 2.42
N LEU A 200 -5.72 -18.36 1.26
CA LEU A 200 -5.92 -17.70 -0.04
C LEU A 200 -7.40 -17.48 -0.36
N VAL A 201 -8.26 -18.46 -0.08
CA VAL A 201 -9.72 -18.31 -0.24
C VAL A 201 -10.26 -17.24 0.71
N VAL A 202 -9.80 -17.20 1.97
CA VAL A 202 -10.20 -16.15 2.92
C VAL A 202 -9.71 -14.78 2.47
N GLY A 203 -8.50 -14.67 1.92
CA GLY A 203 -7.95 -13.45 1.34
C GLY A 203 -8.73 -12.94 0.13
N LEU A 204 -9.06 -13.82 -0.82
CA LEU A 204 -9.90 -13.47 -1.97
C LEU A 204 -11.28 -12.98 -1.52
N LEU A 205 -11.93 -13.66 -0.57
CA LEU A 205 -13.20 -13.22 -0.01
C LEU A 205 -13.10 -11.89 0.75
N ALA A 206 -11.98 -11.62 1.42
CA ALA A 206 -11.73 -10.37 2.11
C ALA A 206 -11.58 -9.19 1.14
N VAL A 207 -10.78 -9.36 0.08
CA VAL A 207 -10.62 -8.35 -0.98
C VAL A 207 -11.95 -8.11 -1.70
N LEU A 208 -12.65 -9.16 -2.14
CA LEU A 208 -13.96 -9.02 -2.78
C LEU A 208 -14.97 -8.28 -1.87
N GLY A 209 -15.11 -8.70 -0.61
CA GLY A 209 -16.04 -8.06 0.32
C GLY A 209 -15.68 -6.60 0.65
N ALA A 210 -14.39 -6.23 0.59
CA ALA A 210 -13.96 -4.84 0.76
C ALA A 210 -14.19 -3.99 -0.49
N LEU A 211 -14.00 -4.53 -1.70
CA LEU A 211 -14.38 -3.84 -2.95
C LEU A 211 -15.88 -3.55 -2.98
N VAL A 212 -16.71 -4.47 -2.48
CA VAL A 212 -18.15 -4.25 -2.29
C VAL A 212 -18.42 -3.11 -1.30
N LEU A 213 -17.74 -3.11 -0.14
CA LEU A 213 -17.96 -2.08 0.86
C LEU A 213 -17.47 -0.69 0.37
N LEU A 214 -16.38 -0.64 -0.40
CA LEU A 214 -15.96 0.56 -1.15
C LEU A 214 -17.01 0.99 -2.19
N ARG A 215 -17.61 0.05 -2.94
CA ARG A 215 -18.65 0.35 -3.94
C ARG A 215 -19.95 0.87 -3.33
N LEU A 216 -20.26 0.48 -2.09
CA LEU A 216 -21.31 1.09 -1.29
C LEU A 216 -20.89 2.48 -0.80
N LEU A 217 -19.63 2.63 -0.38
CA LEU A 217 -19.08 3.92 0.07
C LEU A 217 -19.08 4.99 -1.03
N THR A 218 -18.83 4.63 -2.30
CA THR A 218 -18.94 5.57 -3.45
C THR A 218 -20.35 6.11 -3.69
N SER A 219 -21.38 5.60 -3.01
CA SER A 219 -22.74 6.18 -3.09
C SER A 219 -22.98 7.33 -2.10
N VAL A 220 -22.10 7.50 -1.10
CA VAL A 220 -22.25 8.50 -0.02
C VAL A 220 -21.05 9.43 0.14
N THR A 221 -19.88 9.06 -0.39
CA THR A 221 -18.68 9.90 -0.36
C THR A 221 -17.77 9.56 -1.53
N GLU A 222 -16.90 10.49 -1.92
CA GLU A 222 -15.88 10.28 -2.92
C GLU A 222 -14.78 9.33 -2.39
N VAL A 223 -14.30 8.43 -3.26
CA VAL A 223 -13.30 7.41 -2.90
C VAL A 223 -12.14 7.51 -3.88
N SER A 224 -10.95 7.84 -3.37
CA SER A 224 -9.73 7.94 -4.19
C SER A 224 -9.36 6.60 -4.84
N VAL A 225 -9.00 6.61 -6.14
CA VAL A 225 -8.59 5.42 -6.91
C VAL A 225 -7.46 4.61 -6.25
N PHE A 226 -6.53 5.30 -5.56
CA PHE A 226 -5.41 4.67 -4.83
C PHE A 226 -5.87 3.75 -3.69
N SER A 227 -7.13 3.85 -3.24
CA SER A 227 -7.72 2.95 -2.25
C SER A 227 -7.71 1.49 -2.70
N LEU A 228 -7.78 1.21 -4.01
CA LEU A 228 -7.70 -0.16 -4.54
C LEU A 228 -6.38 -0.83 -4.17
N ASN A 229 -5.25 -0.16 -4.44
CA ASN A 229 -3.92 -0.69 -4.18
C ASN A 229 -3.72 -1.02 -2.70
N VAL A 230 -4.26 -0.18 -1.81
CA VAL A 230 -4.19 -0.41 -0.36
C VAL A 230 -5.10 -1.57 0.06
N VAL A 231 -6.32 -1.65 -0.47
CA VAL A 231 -7.28 -2.71 -0.14
C VAL A 231 -6.82 -4.09 -0.60
N THR A 232 -6.27 -4.22 -1.81
CA THR A 232 -5.79 -5.51 -2.32
C THR A 232 -4.56 -5.99 -1.57
N MET A 233 -3.57 -5.11 -1.40
CA MET A 233 -2.32 -5.36 -0.68
C MET A 233 -2.53 -5.72 0.79
N LEU A 234 -3.28 -4.89 1.55
CA LEU A 234 -3.56 -5.19 2.95
C LEU A 234 -4.55 -6.33 3.11
N GLY A 235 -5.53 -6.44 2.21
CA GLY A 235 -6.57 -7.45 2.27
C GLY A 235 -6.03 -8.87 2.15
N LEU A 236 -5.18 -9.12 1.16
CA LEU A 236 -4.55 -10.42 1.00
C LEU A 236 -3.63 -10.75 2.18
N GLY A 237 -2.75 -9.81 2.57
CA GLY A 237 -1.80 -10.01 3.67
C GLY A 237 -2.47 -10.28 5.02
N LEU A 238 -3.35 -9.39 5.47
CA LEU A 238 -4.03 -9.51 6.77
C LEU A 238 -4.96 -10.72 6.85
N ALA A 239 -5.70 -11.00 5.78
CA ALA A 239 -6.60 -12.16 5.75
C ALA A 239 -5.84 -13.48 5.75
N ILE A 240 -4.67 -13.55 5.10
CA ILE A 240 -3.77 -14.68 5.22
C ILE A 240 -3.34 -14.81 6.69
N ASP A 241 -2.78 -13.76 7.29
CA ASP A 241 -2.24 -13.79 8.66
C ASP A 241 -3.27 -14.21 9.72
N TYR A 242 -4.45 -13.60 9.72
CA TYR A 242 -5.56 -14.01 10.59
C TYR A 242 -5.97 -15.47 10.36
N SER A 243 -5.95 -15.92 9.11
CA SER A 243 -6.20 -17.33 8.79
C SER A 243 -5.10 -18.25 9.31
N LEU A 244 -3.83 -17.85 9.26
CA LEU A 244 -2.72 -18.68 9.78
C LEU A 244 -2.90 -18.99 11.26
N PHE A 245 -3.25 -17.98 12.07
CA PHE A 245 -3.43 -18.13 13.52
C PHE A 245 -4.60 -19.07 13.86
N VAL A 246 -5.74 -18.91 13.20
CA VAL A 246 -6.93 -19.77 13.39
C VAL A 246 -6.66 -21.19 12.91
N LEU A 247 -6.10 -21.36 11.71
CA LEU A 247 -5.78 -22.64 11.10
C LEU A 247 -4.75 -23.43 11.92
N LYS A 248 -3.68 -22.78 12.41
CA LYS A 248 -2.68 -23.43 13.25
C LYS A 248 -3.27 -23.90 14.59
N ALA A 249 -4.03 -23.03 15.26
CA ALA A 249 -4.68 -23.39 16.52
C ALA A 249 -5.68 -24.56 16.36
N PHE A 250 -6.44 -24.58 15.26
CA PHE A 250 -7.32 -25.70 14.93
C PHE A 250 -6.54 -27.01 14.70
N ARG A 251 -5.45 -26.97 13.95
CA ARG A 251 -4.58 -28.14 13.72
C ARG A 251 -3.93 -28.64 15.01
N GLU A 252 -3.56 -27.75 15.93
CA GLU A 252 -3.06 -28.11 17.27
C GLU A 252 -4.13 -28.83 18.11
N GLU A 253 -5.39 -28.40 18.08
CA GLU A 253 -6.48 -29.09 18.79
C GLU A 253 -6.84 -30.46 18.17
N ILE A 254 -6.86 -30.57 16.84
CA ILE A 254 -7.03 -31.86 16.15
C ILE A 254 -5.88 -32.81 16.47
N ALA A 255 -4.63 -32.33 16.53
CA ALA A 255 -3.47 -33.14 16.92
C ALA A 255 -3.52 -33.60 18.40
N ARG A 256 -4.23 -32.86 19.27
CA ARG A 256 -4.53 -33.26 20.66
C ARG A 256 -5.72 -34.25 20.77
N GLY A 257 -6.30 -34.69 19.65
CA GLY A 257 -7.42 -35.64 19.62
C GLY A 257 -8.79 -35.03 19.90
N ALA A 258 -8.95 -33.70 19.80
CA ALA A 258 -10.27 -33.07 19.93
C ALA A 258 -11.18 -33.42 18.75
N THR A 259 -12.50 -33.52 18.99
CA THR A 259 -13.47 -33.67 17.89
C THR A 259 -13.55 -32.38 17.06
N ASN A 260 -14.04 -32.45 15.82
CA ASN A 260 -14.15 -31.26 14.94
C ASN A 260 -14.87 -30.08 15.62
N GLU A 261 -15.97 -30.35 16.33
CA GLU A 261 -16.72 -29.32 17.06
C GLU A 261 -15.87 -28.72 18.19
N GLN A 262 -15.27 -29.57 19.03
CA GLN A 262 -14.44 -29.12 20.15
C GLN A 262 -13.24 -28.31 19.67
N ALA A 263 -12.60 -28.74 18.58
CA ALA A 263 -11.48 -28.04 17.95
C ALA A 263 -11.90 -26.66 17.44
N VAL A 264 -13.03 -26.53 16.72
CA VAL A 264 -13.56 -25.22 16.29
C VAL A 264 -13.88 -24.34 17.51
N VAL A 265 -14.59 -24.86 18.51
CA VAL A 265 -15.02 -24.07 19.68
C VAL A 265 -13.83 -23.55 20.50
N ARG A 266 -12.83 -24.40 20.78
CA ARG A 266 -11.60 -24.01 21.51
C ARG A 266 -10.72 -23.06 20.71
N THR A 267 -10.62 -23.25 19.39
CA THR A 267 -9.92 -22.33 18.48
C THR A 267 -10.55 -20.95 18.52
N MET A 268 -11.89 -20.87 18.45
CA MET A 268 -12.60 -19.59 18.50
C MET A 268 -12.49 -18.91 19.87
N ALA A 269 -12.54 -19.67 20.96
CA ALA A 269 -12.36 -19.15 22.32
C ALA A 269 -10.98 -18.50 22.55
N THR A 270 -9.95 -19.00 21.86
CA THR A 270 -8.56 -18.58 22.04
C THR A 270 -8.06 -17.73 20.86
N ALA A 271 -7.67 -18.36 19.75
CA ALA A 271 -7.14 -17.71 18.56
C ALA A 271 -8.16 -16.74 17.92
N GLY A 272 -9.43 -17.13 17.80
CA GLY A 272 -10.48 -16.28 17.24
C GLY A 272 -10.68 -15.00 18.04
N ARG A 273 -10.70 -15.09 19.37
CA ARG A 273 -10.73 -13.91 20.25
C ARG A 273 -9.51 -13.00 20.04
N THR A 274 -8.31 -13.56 19.92
CA THR A 274 -7.09 -12.76 19.70
C THR A 274 -7.11 -12.06 18.34
N VAL A 275 -7.51 -12.76 17.27
CA VAL A 275 -7.71 -12.18 15.92
C VAL A 275 -8.71 -11.02 15.95
N ALA A 276 -9.82 -11.15 16.69
CA ALA A 276 -10.82 -10.09 16.80
C ALA A 276 -10.26 -8.80 17.42
N TYR A 277 -9.50 -8.89 18.52
CA TYR A 277 -8.88 -7.71 19.16
C TYR A 277 -7.74 -7.14 18.32
N SER A 278 -6.94 -8.01 17.71
CA SER A 278 -5.86 -7.65 16.81
C SER A 278 -6.39 -6.79 15.66
N GLY A 279 -7.34 -7.33 14.89
CA GLY A 279 -7.91 -6.60 13.75
C GLY A 279 -8.76 -5.38 14.13
N LEU A 280 -9.42 -5.36 15.29
CA LEU A 280 -10.07 -4.13 15.77
C LEU A 280 -9.04 -3.03 16.08
N THR A 281 -7.86 -3.38 16.59
CA THR A 281 -6.77 -2.44 16.83
C THR A 281 -6.22 -1.88 15.52
N VAL A 282 -5.97 -2.75 14.52
CA VAL A 282 -5.53 -2.35 13.18
C VAL A 282 -6.56 -1.45 12.50
N ALA A 283 -7.84 -1.85 12.50
CA ALA A 283 -8.93 -1.06 11.93
C ALA A 283 -9.04 0.32 12.60
N THR A 284 -8.86 0.40 13.92
CA THR A 284 -8.89 1.69 14.63
C THR A 284 -7.70 2.59 14.27
N ALA A 285 -6.50 2.04 14.11
CA ALA A 285 -5.33 2.80 13.66
C ALA A 285 -5.55 3.38 12.25
N LEU A 286 -6.10 2.59 11.33
CA LEU A 286 -6.43 3.02 9.97
C LEU A 286 -7.59 4.02 9.93
N LEU A 287 -8.60 3.87 10.81
CA LEU A 287 -9.65 4.87 11.00
C LEU A 287 -9.11 6.21 11.56
N GLY A 288 -7.91 6.22 12.15
CA GLY A 288 -7.21 7.47 12.51
C GLY A 288 -6.98 8.40 11.32
N LEU A 289 -6.87 7.86 10.10
CA LEU A 289 -6.74 8.65 8.88
C LEU A 289 -7.98 9.50 8.55
N LEU A 290 -9.15 9.20 9.13
CA LEU A 290 -10.38 9.99 8.93
C LEU A 290 -10.33 11.38 9.59
N LEU A 291 -9.38 11.60 10.50
CA LEU A 291 -9.16 12.91 11.14
C LEU A 291 -8.54 13.91 10.16
N PHE A 292 -7.83 13.43 9.13
CA PHE A 292 -7.27 14.27 8.09
C PHE A 292 -8.36 14.76 7.12
N PRO A 293 -8.36 16.04 6.72
CA PRO A 293 -9.40 16.57 5.85
C PRO A 293 -9.25 16.10 4.38
N GLN A 294 -8.05 15.68 3.97
CA GLN A 294 -7.73 15.18 2.62
C GLN A 294 -8.58 13.96 2.24
N MET A 295 -9.22 13.99 1.07
CA MET A 295 -10.03 12.88 0.57
C MET A 295 -9.19 11.59 0.45
N PHE A 296 -7.98 11.69 -0.12
CA PHE A 296 -7.05 10.57 -0.28
C PHE A 296 -6.86 9.77 1.01
N LEU A 297 -6.53 10.44 2.11
CA LEU A 297 -6.32 9.79 3.42
C LEU A 297 -7.62 9.20 3.98
N ARG A 298 -8.75 9.91 3.85
CA ARG A 298 -10.06 9.45 4.34
C ARG A 298 -10.56 8.22 3.59
N SER A 299 -10.49 8.23 2.25
CA SER A 299 -10.90 7.11 1.40
C SER A 299 -10.07 5.86 1.68
N ILE A 300 -8.74 6.03 1.80
CA ILE A 300 -7.83 4.92 2.10
C ILE A 300 -8.04 4.41 3.53
N GLY A 301 -8.21 5.29 4.52
CA GLY A 301 -8.52 4.89 5.90
C GLY A 301 -9.80 4.07 6.00
N LEU A 302 -10.85 4.49 5.29
CA LEU A 302 -12.12 3.75 5.20
C LEU A 302 -11.96 2.41 4.46
N GLY A 303 -11.27 2.38 3.31
CA GLY A 303 -11.02 1.15 2.55
C GLY A 303 -10.15 0.13 3.30
N ALA A 304 -9.08 0.59 3.93
CA ALA A 304 -8.19 -0.24 4.73
C ALA A 304 -8.90 -0.78 5.98
N ALA A 305 -9.67 0.05 6.70
CA ALA A 305 -10.49 -0.41 7.82
C ALA A 305 -11.58 -1.40 7.35
N ALA A 306 -12.22 -1.15 6.21
CA ALA A 306 -13.17 -2.07 5.59
C ALA A 306 -12.54 -3.44 5.33
N VAL A 307 -11.38 -3.51 4.66
CA VAL A 307 -10.74 -4.80 4.37
C VAL A 307 -10.28 -5.54 5.61
N VAL A 308 -9.81 -4.83 6.65
CA VAL A 308 -9.48 -5.45 7.95
C VAL A 308 -10.73 -6.06 8.58
N LEU A 309 -11.84 -5.33 8.64
CA LEU A 309 -13.08 -5.80 9.27
C LEU A 309 -13.70 -6.98 8.50
N VAL A 310 -13.66 -6.96 7.16
CA VAL A 310 -14.09 -8.10 6.33
C VAL A 310 -13.15 -9.30 6.51
N ALA A 311 -11.83 -9.10 6.54
CA ALA A 311 -10.85 -10.16 6.77
C ALA A 311 -11.04 -10.82 8.15
N VAL A 312 -11.26 -10.03 9.20
CA VAL A 312 -11.61 -10.52 10.55
C VAL A 312 -12.94 -11.27 10.49
N GLY A 313 -13.98 -10.74 9.86
CA GLY A 313 -15.28 -11.42 9.70
C GLY A 313 -15.13 -12.79 9.01
N ALA A 314 -14.39 -12.84 7.91
CA ALA A 314 -14.13 -14.07 7.18
C ALA A 314 -13.30 -15.09 7.98
N ALA A 315 -12.26 -14.64 8.71
CA ALA A 315 -11.45 -15.49 9.59
C ALA A 315 -12.23 -16.01 10.82
N LEU A 316 -13.26 -15.29 11.28
CA LEU A 316 -14.08 -15.67 12.44
C LEU A 316 -15.37 -16.42 12.10
N VAL A 317 -15.83 -16.40 10.85
CA VAL A 317 -17.09 -17.04 10.41
C VAL A 317 -16.84 -18.07 9.31
N VAL A 318 -16.24 -17.66 8.20
CA VAL A 318 -16.08 -18.51 7.01
C VAL A 318 -15.05 -19.60 7.27
N LEU A 319 -13.84 -19.22 7.72
CA LEU A 319 -12.76 -20.16 7.98
C LEU A 319 -13.16 -21.26 9.00
N PRO A 320 -13.67 -20.95 10.20
CA PRO A 320 -14.13 -21.98 11.14
C PRO A 320 -15.30 -22.83 10.61
N ALA A 321 -16.15 -22.32 9.71
CA ALA A 321 -17.15 -23.14 9.03
C ALA A 321 -16.50 -24.16 8.08
N VAL A 322 -15.53 -23.73 7.25
CA VAL A 322 -14.76 -24.65 6.38
C VAL A 322 -13.99 -25.68 7.21
N LEU A 323 -13.31 -25.27 8.28
CA LEU A 323 -12.58 -26.16 9.19
C LEU A 323 -13.51 -27.19 9.86
N GLY A 324 -14.72 -26.79 10.23
CA GLY A 324 -15.75 -27.69 10.76
C GLY A 324 -16.26 -28.72 9.76
N VAL A 325 -16.22 -28.42 8.46
CA VAL A 325 -16.54 -29.38 7.37
C VAL A 325 -15.36 -30.30 7.05
N LEU A 326 -14.14 -29.75 6.95
CA LEU A 326 -12.94 -30.53 6.58
C LEU A 326 -12.43 -31.43 7.72
N GLY A 327 -12.46 -30.95 8.97
CA GLY A 327 -11.91 -31.69 10.11
C GLY A 327 -10.44 -32.09 9.90
N PRO A 328 -10.07 -33.37 10.12
CA PRO A 328 -8.71 -33.86 9.86
C PRO A 328 -8.26 -33.72 8.39
N ARG A 329 -9.19 -33.62 7.42
CA ARG A 329 -8.89 -33.50 5.98
C ARG A 329 -8.19 -32.19 5.61
N VAL A 330 -8.11 -31.23 6.52
CA VAL A 330 -7.20 -30.06 6.40
C VAL A 330 -5.74 -30.50 6.19
N ASN A 331 -5.35 -31.69 6.66
CA ASN A 331 -4.03 -32.28 6.44
C ASN A 331 -3.96 -33.24 5.22
N ALA A 332 -4.99 -33.29 4.35
CA ALA A 332 -4.97 -34.06 3.11
C ALA A 332 -4.09 -33.38 2.05
N LEU A 333 -3.73 -34.11 0.97
CA LEU A 333 -2.81 -33.63 -0.07
C LEU A 333 -1.50 -33.10 0.54
N ARG A 334 -0.83 -33.95 1.34
CA ARG A 334 0.50 -33.66 1.90
C ARG A 334 1.52 -33.63 0.76
N ILE A 335 2.29 -32.54 0.68
CA ILE A 335 3.33 -32.35 -0.35
C ILE A 335 4.72 -32.43 0.27
N THR A 336 4.93 -31.83 1.45
CA THR A 336 6.19 -31.93 2.17
C THR A 336 6.21 -33.20 3.02
N PRO A 337 7.36 -33.91 3.13
CA PRO A 337 7.52 -34.96 4.12
C PRO A 337 7.35 -34.40 5.55
N ASP A 338 6.96 -35.28 6.48
CA ASP A 338 6.75 -34.91 7.88
C ASP A 338 8.10 -34.63 8.55
N PHE A 339 8.59 -33.40 8.44
CA PHE A 339 9.66 -32.87 9.28
C PHE A 339 9.11 -32.83 10.71
N GLY A 340 9.26 -33.97 11.40
CA GLY A 340 8.56 -34.30 12.64
C GLY A 340 8.73 -33.28 13.77
N PRO A 341 8.02 -33.49 14.90
CA PRO A 341 7.82 -32.46 15.93
C PRO A 341 9.11 -31.71 16.25
N ARG A 342 9.13 -30.41 15.90
CA ARG A 342 10.31 -29.54 16.04
C ARG A 342 10.81 -29.64 17.47
N ARG A 343 12.00 -30.24 17.64
CA ARG A 343 12.62 -30.47 18.95
C ARG A 343 12.60 -29.20 19.79
N GLU A 344 12.34 -29.37 21.09
CA GLU A 344 12.64 -28.37 22.11
C GLU A 344 14.15 -28.03 21.98
N GLY A 345 14.46 -26.82 21.49
CA GLY A 345 15.85 -26.44 21.14
C GLY A 345 16.08 -25.83 19.73
N GLY A 346 15.04 -25.54 18.93
CA GLY A 346 15.20 -24.86 17.63
C GLY A 346 15.77 -23.43 17.69
N LEU A 347 16.01 -22.80 16.52
CA LEU A 347 16.57 -21.43 16.40
C LEU A 347 15.93 -20.40 17.36
N TRP A 348 14.60 -20.42 17.50
CA TRP A 348 13.87 -19.53 18.41
C TRP A 348 14.18 -19.76 19.90
N HIS A 349 14.56 -20.98 20.30
CA HIS A 349 15.07 -21.27 21.64
C HIS A 349 16.46 -20.68 21.85
N ALA A 350 17.35 -20.74 20.84
CA ALA A 350 18.67 -20.11 20.90
C ALA A 350 18.58 -18.57 20.98
N VAL A 351 17.73 -17.95 20.15
CA VAL A 351 17.46 -16.50 20.20
C VAL A 351 16.86 -16.10 21.55
N ALA A 352 15.78 -16.78 21.98
CA ALA A 352 15.14 -16.52 23.26
C ALA A 352 16.14 -16.64 24.42
N SER A 353 16.87 -17.76 24.52
CA SER A 353 17.84 -17.96 25.60
C SER A 353 19.03 -16.99 25.57
N SER A 354 19.45 -16.51 24.40
CA SER A 354 20.50 -15.48 24.30
C SER A 354 20.01 -14.12 24.82
N VAL A 355 18.82 -13.66 24.40
CA VAL A 355 18.22 -12.41 24.91
C VAL A 355 17.87 -12.55 26.40
N MET A 356 17.40 -13.72 26.83
CA MET A 356 17.21 -14.10 28.23
C MET A 356 18.51 -14.41 28.99
N ARG A 357 19.69 -14.22 28.38
CA ARG A 357 20.99 -14.16 29.08
C ARG A 357 21.53 -12.73 29.16
N ARG A 358 21.58 -11.96 28.06
CA ARG A 358 22.20 -10.62 28.01
C ARG A 358 21.23 -9.49 27.57
N PRO A 359 20.28 -9.06 28.42
CA PRO A 359 19.14 -8.28 27.96
C PRO A 359 19.53 -6.82 27.68
N VAL A 360 20.38 -6.21 28.52
CA VAL A 360 20.92 -4.86 28.34
C VAL A 360 21.71 -4.74 27.04
N LEU A 361 22.51 -5.75 26.68
CA LEU A 361 23.30 -5.74 25.45
C LEU A 361 22.39 -5.68 24.21
N TYR A 362 21.37 -6.53 24.14
CA TYR A 362 20.40 -6.49 23.04
C TYR A 362 19.59 -5.19 23.03
N LEU A 363 19.15 -4.72 24.21
CA LEU A 363 18.41 -3.46 24.31
C LEU A 363 19.24 -2.28 23.75
N VAL A 364 20.47 -2.09 24.23
CA VAL A 364 21.32 -0.97 23.82
C VAL A 364 21.75 -1.12 22.36
N ALA A 365 22.23 -2.29 21.94
CA ALA A 365 22.70 -2.49 20.57
C ALA A 365 21.58 -2.30 19.54
N VAL A 366 20.39 -2.86 19.78
CA VAL A 366 19.25 -2.70 18.87
C VAL A 366 18.74 -1.25 18.89
N SER A 367 18.63 -0.60 20.05
CA SER A 367 18.25 0.81 20.11
C SER A 367 19.24 1.72 19.39
N VAL A 368 20.56 1.48 19.48
CA VAL A 368 21.58 2.23 18.73
C VAL A 368 21.41 2.04 17.22
N VAL A 369 21.17 0.80 16.76
CA VAL A 369 20.90 0.53 15.34
C VAL A 369 19.62 1.24 14.87
N LEU A 370 18.53 1.16 15.63
CA LEU A 370 17.26 1.80 15.25
C LEU A 370 17.36 3.33 15.26
N VAL A 371 18.06 3.93 16.22
CA VAL A 371 18.33 5.38 16.24
C VAL A 371 19.20 5.77 15.04
N ALA A 372 20.25 5.01 14.72
CA ALA A 372 21.11 5.27 13.56
C ALA A 372 20.32 5.19 12.23
N LEU A 373 19.44 4.20 12.08
CA LEU A 373 18.53 4.08 10.95
C LEU A 373 17.49 5.22 10.89
N ALA A 374 17.16 5.84 12.03
CA ALA A 374 16.23 6.96 12.10
C ALA A 374 16.88 8.33 11.78
N VAL A 375 18.21 8.46 11.85
CA VAL A 375 18.91 9.75 11.63
C VAL A 375 18.54 10.45 10.31
N PRO A 376 18.42 9.76 9.15
CA PRO A 376 18.07 10.45 7.89
C PRO A 376 16.70 11.13 7.93
N PHE A 377 15.77 10.67 8.78
CA PHE A 377 14.46 11.29 8.92
C PHE A 377 14.54 12.75 9.40
N LEU A 378 15.63 13.15 10.06
CA LEU A 378 15.85 14.53 10.51
C LEU A 378 16.02 15.53 9.36
N HIS A 379 16.31 15.07 8.13
CA HIS A 379 16.43 15.91 6.93
C HIS A 379 15.35 15.62 5.88
N VAL A 380 14.20 15.09 6.30
CA VAL A 380 13.06 14.83 5.41
C VAL A 380 12.57 16.13 4.75
N LYS A 381 12.37 16.08 3.44
CA LYS A 381 11.78 17.15 2.63
C LYS A 381 10.45 16.66 2.06
N PHE A 382 9.38 17.36 2.39
CA PHE A 382 8.04 17.05 1.88
C PHE A 382 7.77 17.77 0.57
N GLY A 383 7.51 17.01 -0.49
CA GLY A 383 7.20 17.51 -1.83
C GLY A 383 5.82 17.05 -2.30
N ASN A 384 5.38 17.62 -3.42
CA ASN A 384 4.09 17.29 -4.03
C ASN A 384 4.19 16.15 -5.05
N VAL A 385 3.04 15.60 -5.45
CA VAL A 385 2.95 14.72 -6.62
C VAL A 385 3.23 15.56 -7.88
N ASP A 386 4.20 15.10 -8.68
CA ASP A 386 4.68 15.75 -9.89
C ASP A 386 4.87 14.70 -11.00
N HIS A 387 4.99 15.11 -12.26
CA HIS A 387 5.11 14.24 -13.44
C HIS A 387 6.14 13.11 -13.31
N ARG A 388 7.19 13.33 -12.51
CA ARG A 388 8.23 12.35 -12.15
C ARG A 388 7.72 11.10 -11.41
N VAL A 389 6.48 11.07 -10.89
CA VAL A 389 5.91 9.85 -10.28
C VAL A 389 5.66 8.74 -11.30
N LEU A 390 5.47 9.08 -12.58
CA LEU A 390 5.34 8.12 -13.68
C LEU A 390 6.72 7.61 -14.16
N PRO A 391 6.77 6.43 -14.81
CA PRO A 391 7.98 5.95 -15.47
C PRO A 391 8.51 6.95 -16.52
N ALA A 392 9.83 7.04 -16.70
CA ALA A 392 10.47 7.91 -17.71
C ALA A 392 10.10 7.60 -19.18
N ALA A 393 9.35 6.53 -19.42
CA ALA A 393 8.78 6.17 -20.71
C ALA A 393 7.41 6.82 -21.01
N SER A 394 6.69 7.34 -20.00
CA SER A 394 5.36 7.96 -20.16
C SER A 394 5.39 9.17 -21.10
N GLU A 395 4.34 9.31 -21.90
CA GLU A 395 4.17 10.44 -22.81
C GLU A 395 3.91 11.73 -22.03
N SER A 396 2.96 11.69 -21.08
CA SER A 396 2.59 12.84 -20.24
C SER A 396 3.78 13.36 -19.45
N ARG A 397 4.63 12.45 -18.95
CA ARG A 397 5.85 12.80 -18.22
C ARG A 397 6.84 13.56 -19.11
N ARG A 398 7.09 13.09 -20.33
CA ARG A 398 8.01 13.73 -21.29
C ARG A 398 7.50 15.10 -21.74
N VAL A 399 6.19 15.27 -21.89
CA VAL A 399 5.59 16.57 -22.19
C VAL A 399 5.86 17.56 -21.05
N ALA A 400 5.64 17.17 -19.80
CA ALA A 400 5.95 18.01 -18.64
C ALA A 400 7.45 18.36 -18.55
N GLU A 401 8.35 17.35 -18.59
CA GLU A 401 9.81 17.58 -18.59
C GLU A 401 10.28 18.49 -19.73
N THR A 402 9.62 18.45 -20.89
CA THR A 402 9.95 19.30 -22.04
C THR A 402 9.40 20.71 -21.89
N LEU A 403 8.22 20.89 -21.26
CA LEU A 403 7.69 22.21 -20.93
C LEU A 403 8.55 22.92 -19.88
N ASP A 404 9.03 22.21 -18.87
CA ASP A 404 9.88 22.78 -17.82
C ASP A 404 11.30 23.12 -18.31
N ARG A 405 11.82 22.38 -19.31
CA ARG A 405 13.18 22.55 -19.85
C ARG A 405 13.26 23.50 -21.04
N ASP A 406 12.36 23.39 -22.03
CA ASP A 406 12.50 24.05 -23.33
C ASP A 406 11.67 25.36 -23.44
N PHE A 407 10.84 25.69 -22.43
CA PHE A 407 9.99 26.89 -22.39
C PHE A 407 10.27 27.76 -21.15
N ALA A 408 9.70 28.97 -21.12
CA ALA A 408 9.92 29.93 -20.03
C ALA A 408 9.49 29.38 -18.66
N ARG A 409 10.40 29.38 -17.68
CA ARG A 409 10.16 28.87 -16.32
C ARG A 409 8.93 29.49 -15.67
N ASN A 410 8.21 28.67 -14.88
CA ASN A 410 7.00 29.05 -14.17
C ASN A 410 5.91 29.67 -15.09
N ALA A 411 5.91 29.39 -16.40
CA ALA A 411 4.86 29.84 -17.31
C ALA A 411 3.45 29.41 -16.84
N MET A 412 3.34 28.21 -16.27
CA MET A 412 2.10 27.58 -15.77
C MET A 412 1.98 27.54 -14.23
N ALA A 413 2.98 28.01 -13.47
CA ALA A 413 3.10 27.77 -12.03
C ALA A 413 3.16 29.06 -11.17
N ALA A 414 2.45 30.10 -11.60
CA ALA A 414 2.34 31.35 -10.85
C ALA A 414 1.65 31.16 -9.48
N ILE A 415 1.89 32.07 -8.54
CA ILE A 415 1.08 32.17 -7.32
C ILE A 415 -0.15 33.01 -7.68
N ASP A 416 -1.33 32.39 -7.64
CA ASP A 416 -2.59 33.07 -7.89
C ASP A 416 -3.04 33.83 -6.63
N VAL A 417 -3.32 35.12 -6.78
CA VAL A 417 -3.86 35.97 -5.70
C VAL A 417 -5.22 36.50 -6.14
N HIS A 418 -6.27 35.97 -5.52
CA HIS A 418 -7.65 36.37 -5.75
C HIS A 418 -8.05 37.45 -4.75
N VAL A 419 -8.60 38.54 -5.25
CA VAL A 419 -8.96 39.73 -4.47
C VAL A 419 -10.44 40.00 -4.67
N LEU A 420 -11.24 39.88 -3.61
CA LEU A 420 -12.63 40.33 -3.59
C LEU A 420 -12.64 41.81 -3.21
N VAL A 421 -13.16 42.65 -4.10
CA VAL A 421 -13.27 44.09 -3.90
C VAL A 421 -14.58 44.40 -3.20
N GLU A 422 -14.53 45.11 -2.08
CA GLU A 422 -15.71 45.69 -1.45
C GLU A 422 -15.82 47.15 -1.88
N ARG A 423 -17.00 47.56 -2.33
CA ARG A 423 -17.31 48.98 -2.55
C ARG A 423 -18.52 49.35 -1.71
N SER A 424 -18.32 50.25 -0.75
CA SER A 424 -19.44 50.97 -0.14
C SER A 424 -20.13 51.83 -1.19
N PHE A 425 -21.46 51.78 -1.24
CA PHE A 425 -22.28 52.57 -2.16
C PHE A 425 -22.15 54.09 -1.97
N THR A 426 -21.46 54.55 -0.93
CA THR A 426 -21.24 55.96 -0.57
C THR A 426 -20.27 56.70 -1.47
N ASP A 427 -19.37 55.99 -2.16
CA ASP A 427 -18.21 56.60 -2.82
C ASP A 427 -18.42 56.77 -4.34
N ALA A 428 -19.60 56.40 -4.84
CA ALA A 428 -19.99 56.70 -6.20
C ALA A 428 -20.37 58.19 -6.31
N PRO A 429 -19.72 58.99 -7.18
CA PRO A 429 -20.14 60.37 -7.39
C PRO A 429 -21.59 60.39 -7.90
N PRO A 430 -22.49 61.21 -7.33
CA PRO A 430 -23.87 61.27 -7.78
C PRO A 430 -23.90 61.72 -9.26
N LEU A 431 -24.56 60.92 -10.10
CA LEU A 431 -24.71 61.20 -11.52
C LEU A 431 -25.35 62.58 -11.72
N PRO A 432 -24.69 63.53 -12.43
CA PRO A 432 -25.29 64.82 -12.72
C PRO A 432 -26.40 64.63 -13.76
N GLY A 433 -27.66 64.68 -13.34
CA GLY A 433 -28.82 64.54 -14.21
C GLY A 433 -30.06 65.23 -13.65
N PRO A 434 -31.01 65.71 -14.48
CA PRO A 434 -32.13 66.56 -14.02
C PRO A 434 -33.19 65.86 -13.14
N LEU A 435 -33.06 64.56 -12.88
CA LEU A 435 -34.04 63.74 -12.15
C LEU A 435 -33.53 63.32 -10.77
N GLY A 436 -32.96 64.28 -10.04
CA GLY A 436 -32.56 64.09 -8.65
C GLY A 436 -33.75 63.95 -7.69
N ARG A 437 -34.39 62.76 -7.64
CA ARG A 437 -35.07 62.14 -6.48
C ARG A 437 -35.79 60.83 -6.86
N GLY A 438 -35.45 59.76 -6.14
CA GLY A 438 -36.24 58.53 -6.05
C GLY A 438 -35.99 57.49 -7.15
N HIS A 439 -36.06 56.22 -6.76
CA HIS A 439 -35.88 55.02 -7.59
C HIS A 439 -34.44 54.74 -8.06
N THR A 440 -33.60 54.27 -7.12
CA THR A 440 -32.49 53.36 -7.46
C THR A 440 -33.06 51.97 -7.75
N PRO A 441 -32.96 51.43 -8.97
CA PRO A 441 -33.09 49.99 -9.18
C PRO A 441 -31.89 49.32 -8.50
N ILE A 442 -32.14 48.33 -7.66
CA ILE A 442 -31.08 47.53 -7.03
C ILE A 442 -30.43 46.68 -8.11
N SER A 443 -29.30 47.13 -8.67
CA SER A 443 -28.18 46.33 -9.24
C SER A 443 -27.32 47.18 -10.18
N ALA A 444 -26.39 47.94 -9.61
CA ALA A 444 -25.24 48.46 -10.33
C ALA A 444 -23.99 48.25 -9.47
N VAL A 445 -23.58 46.98 -9.31
CA VAL A 445 -22.23 46.65 -8.83
C VAL A 445 -21.28 47.35 -9.79
N THR A 446 -20.51 48.32 -9.30
CA THR A 446 -19.61 49.07 -10.18
C THR A 446 -18.57 48.10 -10.74
N PRO A 447 -18.36 48.05 -12.07
CA PRO A 447 -17.50 47.05 -12.66
C PRO A 447 -16.09 47.12 -12.08
N VAL A 448 -15.58 45.96 -11.66
CA VAL A 448 -14.27 45.83 -11.05
C VAL A 448 -13.20 45.92 -12.13
N SER A 449 -12.17 46.70 -11.85
CA SER A 449 -11.16 47.12 -12.81
C SER A 449 -9.75 46.76 -12.35
N PRO A 450 -8.77 46.71 -13.28
CA PRO A 450 -7.36 46.64 -12.91
C PRO A 450 -6.88 47.80 -12.03
N ALA A 451 -7.62 48.92 -11.95
CA ALA A 451 -7.26 50.06 -11.11
C ALA A 451 -7.47 49.79 -9.61
N ASP A 452 -8.50 49.00 -9.26
CA ASP A 452 -8.88 48.70 -7.87
C ASP A 452 -7.77 47.98 -7.08
N VAL A 453 -6.93 47.23 -7.78
CA VAL A 453 -5.84 46.43 -7.20
C VAL A 453 -4.44 47.04 -7.38
N ARG A 454 -4.31 48.23 -7.99
CA ARG A 454 -3.00 48.88 -8.22
C ARG A 454 -2.16 49.13 -6.95
N PRO A 455 -2.72 49.44 -5.76
CA PRO A 455 -1.90 49.58 -4.57
C PRO A 455 -1.35 48.22 -4.12
N LEU A 456 -2.19 47.18 -4.09
CA LEU A 456 -1.79 45.80 -3.82
C LEU A 456 -0.74 45.26 -4.81
N VAL A 457 -0.93 45.45 -6.12
CA VAL A 457 0.05 45.08 -7.16
C VAL A 457 1.42 45.69 -6.86
N ARG A 458 1.48 46.99 -6.56
CA ARG A 458 2.74 47.68 -6.19
C ARG A 458 3.35 47.24 -4.86
N ARG A 459 2.59 46.54 -4.00
CA ARG A 459 3.11 45.91 -2.78
C ARG A 459 3.66 44.52 -3.08
N LEU A 460 2.98 43.75 -3.94
CA LEU A 460 3.44 42.44 -4.44
C LEU A 460 4.74 42.56 -5.25
N GLU A 461 4.84 43.54 -6.16
CA GLU A 461 6.04 43.86 -6.95
C GLU A 461 7.27 44.19 -6.08
N ARG A 462 7.08 44.60 -4.82
CA ARG A 462 8.16 44.93 -3.88
C ARG A 462 8.59 43.74 -3.00
N LEU A 463 7.90 42.61 -3.08
CA LEU A 463 8.30 41.42 -2.33
C LEU A 463 9.57 40.81 -2.93
N PRO A 464 10.54 40.37 -2.10
CA PRO A 464 11.75 39.73 -2.61
C PRO A 464 11.40 38.43 -3.36
N GLY A 465 11.98 38.26 -4.55
CA GLY A 465 11.78 37.08 -5.40
C GLY A 465 10.62 37.18 -6.41
N VAL A 466 9.74 38.18 -6.30
CA VAL A 466 8.73 38.47 -7.33
C VAL A 466 9.39 39.09 -8.56
N THR A 467 9.01 38.60 -9.75
CA THR A 467 9.54 39.06 -11.05
C THR A 467 8.55 39.86 -11.87
N ASP A 468 7.25 39.56 -11.74
CA ASP A 468 6.15 40.17 -12.51
C ASP A 468 4.81 39.92 -11.78
N VAL A 469 3.85 40.84 -11.91
CA VAL A 469 2.51 40.73 -11.32
C VAL A 469 1.48 41.20 -12.34
N GLU A 470 0.85 40.24 -13.04
CA GLU A 470 -0.11 40.54 -14.10
C GLU A 470 -1.57 40.34 -13.64
N VAL A 471 -2.48 41.22 -14.08
CA VAL A 471 -3.93 41.03 -13.87
C VAL A 471 -4.41 39.93 -14.82
N ALA A 472 -4.43 38.70 -14.31
CA ALA A 472 -4.72 37.51 -15.08
C ALA A 472 -6.23 37.27 -15.31
N GLY A 473 -7.13 37.92 -14.56
CA GLY A 473 -8.57 37.77 -14.78
C GLY A 473 -9.43 38.74 -13.96
N LEU A 474 -10.65 39.00 -14.46
CA LEU A 474 -11.67 39.83 -13.81
C LEU A 474 -13.01 39.10 -13.84
N SER A 475 -13.69 39.00 -12.70
CA SER A 475 -15.02 38.42 -12.58
C SER A 475 -16.01 39.48 -12.12
N GLN A 476 -16.73 40.07 -13.08
CA GLN A 476 -17.65 41.18 -12.84
C GLN A 476 -18.85 40.75 -11.97
N ALA A 477 -19.36 39.54 -12.18
CA ALA A 477 -20.49 38.99 -11.42
C ALA A 477 -20.17 38.77 -9.93
N ASN A 478 -18.89 38.49 -9.60
CA ASN A 478 -18.45 38.15 -8.25
C ASN A 478 -17.65 39.29 -7.56
N GLY A 479 -17.45 40.42 -8.24
CA GLY A 479 -16.67 41.54 -7.71
C GLY A 479 -15.20 41.22 -7.47
N ALA A 480 -14.58 40.35 -8.29
CA ALA A 480 -13.29 39.74 -7.97
C ALA A 480 -12.22 39.91 -9.06
N VAL A 481 -10.97 40.10 -8.64
CA VAL A 481 -9.77 40.18 -9.51
C VAL A 481 -8.83 39.01 -9.23
N ARG A 482 -8.30 38.38 -10.28
CA ARG A 482 -7.21 37.40 -10.20
C ARG A 482 -5.91 38.07 -10.64
N LEU A 483 -4.93 38.10 -9.74
CA LEU A 483 -3.55 38.48 -10.02
C LEU A 483 -2.70 37.21 -10.14
N ALA A 484 -1.84 37.13 -11.15
CA ALA A 484 -0.82 36.09 -11.24
C ALA A 484 0.53 36.68 -10.82
N VAL A 485 1.05 36.25 -9.67
CA VAL A 485 2.36 36.65 -9.15
C VAL A 485 3.40 35.67 -9.64
N ARG A 486 4.35 36.16 -10.44
CA ARG A 486 5.47 35.39 -10.98
C ARG A 486 6.71 35.59 -10.12
N TYR A 487 7.52 34.53 -10.03
CA TYR A 487 8.70 34.46 -9.20
C TYR A 487 9.74 33.54 -9.87
N ALA A 488 11.01 33.73 -9.53
CA ALA A 488 12.14 33.05 -10.19
C ALA A 488 12.56 31.72 -9.54
N SER A 489 12.20 31.50 -8.27
CA SER A 489 12.55 30.28 -7.53
C SER A 489 11.72 29.06 -7.97
N ASP A 490 12.21 27.88 -7.61
CA ASP A 490 11.48 26.61 -7.76
C ASP A 490 10.16 26.67 -6.97
N PRO A 491 8.99 26.33 -7.57
CA PRO A 491 7.70 26.33 -6.89
C PRO A 491 7.62 25.55 -5.57
N MET A 492 8.47 24.53 -5.37
CA MET A 492 8.51 23.67 -4.17
C MET A 492 9.51 24.15 -3.11
N SER A 493 10.36 25.13 -3.43
CA SER A 493 11.40 25.67 -2.56
C SER A 493 10.86 26.28 -1.25
N ASP A 494 11.72 26.35 -0.23
CA ASP A 494 11.39 27.06 1.02
C ASP A 494 11.23 28.56 0.78
N GLU A 495 11.96 29.13 -0.19
CA GLU A 495 11.85 30.51 -0.66
C GLU A 495 10.48 30.80 -1.27
N ALA A 496 9.96 29.93 -2.14
CA ALA A 496 8.63 30.09 -2.73
C ALA A 496 7.51 29.95 -1.66
N ARG A 497 7.66 29.00 -0.73
CA ARG A 497 6.73 28.88 0.42
C ARG A 497 6.79 30.08 1.36
N ALA A 498 7.98 30.66 1.59
CA ALA A 498 8.13 31.91 2.34
C ALA A 498 7.47 33.09 1.61
N LEU A 499 7.58 33.19 0.28
CA LEU A 499 6.89 34.20 -0.53
C LEU A 499 5.37 34.08 -0.39
N VAL A 500 4.77 32.88 -0.45
CA VAL A 500 3.33 32.69 -0.21
C VAL A 500 2.92 33.18 1.18
N ARG A 501 3.70 32.88 2.24
CA ARG A 501 3.45 33.40 3.60
C ARG A 501 3.53 34.93 3.62
N SER A 502 4.52 35.53 2.96
CA SER A 502 4.66 36.98 2.86
C SER A 502 3.48 37.64 2.15
N ILE A 503 2.96 37.03 1.06
CA ILE A 503 1.76 37.50 0.34
C ILE A 503 0.53 37.42 1.26
N ARG A 504 0.35 36.31 2.00
CA ARG A 504 -0.77 36.14 2.95
C ARG A 504 -0.70 37.07 4.15
N ALA A 505 0.50 37.50 4.55
CA ALA A 505 0.72 38.45 5.64
C ALA A 505 0.50 39.92 5.24
N ILE A 506 0.21 40.22 3.96
CA ILE A 506 -0.15 41.56 3.51
C ILE A 506 -1.50 41.96 4.12
N PRO A 507 -1.56 43.01 4.98
CA PRO A 507 -2.85 43.44 5.52
C PRO A 507 -3.79 43.92 4.40
N PRO A 508 -5.10 43.59 4.51
CA PRO A 508 -6.10 43.95 3.51
C PRO A 508 -6.22 45.47 3.37
N GLU A 509 -6.53 45.92 2.17
CA GLU A 509 -6.75 47.34 1.86
C GLU A 509 -8.21 47.71 2.14
N PRO A 510 -8.56 48.99 2.40
CA PRO A 510 -9.91 49.38 2.81
C PRO A 510 -11.03 48.94 1.86
N ASN A 511 -10.72 48.77 0.57
CA ASN A 511 -11.64 48.35 -0.49
C ASN A 511 -11.53 46.85 -0.81
N VAL A 512 -10.87 46.04 0.03
CA VAL A 512 -10.63 44.61 -0.19
C VAL A 512 -11.26 43.79 0.92
N ARG A 513 -12.35 43.09 0.58
CA ARG A 513 -13.10 42.22 1.50
C ARG A 513 -12.31 41.01 1.95
N ARG A 514 -11.62 40.36 1.01
CA ARG A 514 -10.86 39.13 1.23
C ARG A 514 -9.80 38.98 0.14
N VAL A 515 -8.59 38.58 0.56
CA VAL A 515 -7.54 38.06 -0.30
C VAL A 515 -7.48 36.56 -0.08
N VAL A 516 -7.36 35.77 -1.15
CA VAL A 516 -7.17 34.30 -1.11
C VAL A 516 -6.01 33.96 -2.02
N VAL A 517 -5.04 33.19 -1.51
CA VAL A 517 -3.79 32.87 -2.20
C VAL A 517 -3.73 31.39 -2.54
N GLY A 518 -3.64 31.10 -3.83
CA GLY A 518 -3.55 29.78 -4.44
C GLY A 518 -2.33 29.61 -5.35
N GLY A 519 -2.47 28.75 -6.35
CA GLY A 519 -1.34 28.22 -7.13
C GLY A 519 -0.65 27.04 -6.42
N PRO A 520 0.23 26.29 -7.13
CA PRO A 520 0.77 25.01 -6.67
C PRO A 520 1.63 25.13 -5.39
N THR A 521 2.39 26.21 -5.23
CA THR A 521 3.17 26.48 -4.02
C THR A 521 2.29 26.70 -2.79
N ALA A 522 1.16 27.40 -2.95
CA ALA A 522 0.23 27.64 -1.85
C ALA A 522 -0.53 26.35 -1.47
N ALA A 523 -0.88 25.52 -2.46
CA ALA A 523 -1.45 24.19 -2.23
C ALA A 523 -0.48 23.29 -1.44
N GLN A 524 0.82 23.28 -1.78
CA GLN A 524 1.82 22.52 -1.02
C GLN A 524 1.99 23.02 0.41
N LEU A 525 1.99 24.35 0.62
CA LEU A 525 2.08 24.94 1.96
C LEU A 525 0.84 24.59 2.80
N ASP A 526 -0.37 24.75 2.24
CA ASP A 526 -1.63 24.43 2.93
C ASP A 526 -1.74 22.94 3.27
N LEU A 527 -1.29 22.06 2.36
CA LEU A 527 -1.20 20.63 2.63
C LEU A 527 -0.24 20.34 3.78
N GLN A 528 0.96 20.90 3.76
CA GLN A 528 1.96 20.71 4.81
C GLN A 528 1.42 21.18 6.18
N ASP A 529 0.84 22.37 6.24
CA ASP A 529 0.30 22.95 7.48
C ASP A 529 -0.90 22.12 7.99
N SER A 530 -1.79 21.67 7.11
CA SER A 530 -2.95 20.81 7.42
C SER A 530 -2.55 19.45 8.00
N LEU A 531 -1.54 18.79 7.40
CA LEU A 531 -1.01 17.52 7.90
C LEU A 531 -0.33 17.69 9.26
N VAL A 532 0.53 18.70 9.42
CA VAL A 532 1.25 18.98 10.67
C VAL A 532 0.31 19.35 11.81
N ALA A 533 -0.75 20.12 11.54
CA ALA A 533 -1.77 20.45 12.53
C ALA A 533 -2.60 19.23 13.00
N THR A 534 -2.81 18.26 12.10
CA THR A 534 -3.68 17.09 12.36
C THR A 534 -2.92 15.90 12.96
N LEU A 535 -1.64 15.73 12.61
CA LEU A 535 -0.78 14.62 13.05
C LEU A 535 -0.79 14.37 14.58
N PRO A 536 -0.66 15.39 15.46
CA PRO A 536 -0.74 15.22 16.91
C PRO A 536 -2.10 14.67 17.37
N TRP A 537 -3.20 15.06 16.72
CA TRP A 537 -4.54 14.58 17.05
C TRP A 537 -4.76 13.14 16.61
N MET A 538 -4.29 12.74 15.42
CA MET A 538 -4.28 11.32 15.04
C MET A 538 -3.45 10.51 16.03
N ALA A 539 -2.22 10.94 16.32
CA ALA A 539 -1.34 10.25 17.24
C ALA A 539 -2.02 10.10 18.63
N LEU A 540 -2.60 11.16 19.17
CA LEU A 540 -3.30 11.14 20.47
C LEU A 540 -4.50 10.18 20.47
N VAL A 541 -5.38 10.25 19.46
CA VAL A 541 -6.59 9.40 19.40
C VAL A 541 -6.21 7.94 19.22
N VAL A 542 -5.36 7.62 18.23
CA VAL A 542 -4.92 6.25 17.95
C VAL A 542 -4.17 5.67 19.14
N CYS A 543 -3.18 6.38 19.70
CA CYS A 543 -2.44 5.93 20.88
C CYS A 543 -3.35 5.73 22.10
N SER A 544 -4.33 6.60 22.32
CA SER A 544 -5.26 6.48 23.46
C SER A 544 -6.18 5.25 23.31
N VAL A 545 -6.78 5.05 22.13
CA VAL A 545 -7.66 3.88 21.92
C VAL A 545 -6.86 2.58 21.95
N THR A 546 -5.68 2.54 21.30
CA THR A 546 -4.78 1.40 21.38
C THR A 546 -4.32 1.12 22.82
N ALA A 547 -4.02 2.15 23.62
CA ALA A 547 -3.66 1.97 25.02
C ALA A 547 -4.82 1.44 25.87
N VAL A 548 -6.05 1.89 25.62
CA VAL A 548 -7.27 1.35 26.25
C VAL A 548 -7.52 -0.11 25.85
N LEU A 549 -7.34 -0.47 24.58
CA LEU A 549 -7.45 -1.85 24.09
C LEU A 549 -6.41 -2.76 24.73
N LEU A 550 -5.13 -2.34 24.78
CA LEU A 550 -4.07 -3.08 25.47
C LEU A 550 -4.30 -3.18 26.98
N PHE A 551 -4.80 -2.12 27.62
CA PHE A 551 -5.16 -2.12 29.04
C PHE A 551 -6.29 -3.12 29.32
N ALA A 552 -7.35 -3.14 28.50
CA ALA A 552 -8.42 -4.12 28.61
C ALA A 552 -7.90 -5.56 28.39
N ALA A 553 -7.07 -5.76 27.36
CA ALA A 553 -6.52 -7.07 26.99
C ALA A 553 -5.54 -7.65 28.04
N PHE A 554 -4.68 -6.83 28.64
CA PHE A 554 -3.58 -7.29 29.49
C PHE A 554 -3.63 -6.85 30.95
N GLY A 555 -4.45 -5.86 31.31
CA GLY A 555 -4.58 -5.38 32.70
C GLY A 555 -3.29 -4.76 33.24
N SER A 556 -2.52 -4.07 32.40
CA SER A 556 -1.27 -3.40 32.76
C SER A 556 -1.28 -1.98 32.20
N LEU A 557 -0.78 -1.02 32.98
CA LEU A 557 -0.54 0.35 32.52
C LEU A 557 0.85 0.53 31.86
N VAL A 558 1.79 -0.39 32.15
CA VAL A 558 3.18 -0.30 31.66
C VAL A 558 3.33 -0.88 30.26
N LEU A 559 2.63 -2.00 29.95
CA LEU A 559 2.69 -2.61 28.63
C LEU A 559 2.22 -1.69 27.50
N PRO A 560 1.11 -0.94 27.62
CA PRO A 560 0.73 0.06 26.62
C PRO A 560 1.82 1.09 26.34
N VAL A 561 2.34 1.74 27.38
CA VAL A 561 3.38 2.77 27.22
C VAL A 561 4.64 2.19 26.58
N LYS A 562 5.06 0.99 27.00
CA LYS A 562 6.18 0.27 26.37
C LYS A 562 5.92 0.01 24.88
N ALA A 563 4.76 -0.54 24.53
CA ALA A 563 4.38 -0.86 23.15
C ALA A 563 4.46 0.37 22.25
N LEU A 564 3.84 1.48 22.68
CA LEU A 564 3.87 2.75 21.96
C LEU A 564 5.31 3.26 21.75
N LEU A 565 6.19 3.18 22.77
CA LEU A 565 7.60 3.59 22.65
C LEU A 565 8.40 2.71 21.68
N MET A 566 8.15 1.39 21.67
CA MET A 566 8.79 0.47 20.72
C MET A 566 8.34 0.78 19.29
N ASN A 567 7.05 1.05 19.08
CA ASN A 567 6.51 1.44 17.78
C ASN A 567 7.11 2.74 17.26
N VAL A 568 7.20 3.79 18.09
CA VAL A 568 7.81 5.07 17.68
C VAL A 568 9.25 4.86 17.20
N LEU A 569 10.03 4.02 17.89
CA LEU A 569 11.40 3.71 17.49
C LEU A 569 11.47 2.88 16.19
N SER A 570 10.56 1.90 16.03
CA SER A 570 10.42 1.09 14.81
C SER A 570 10.08 1.94 13.59
N ILE A 571 9.07 2.80 13.74
CA ILE A 571 8.55 3.71 12.72
C ILE A 571 9.61 4.76 12.35
N GLY A 572 10.31 5.34 13.33
CA GLY A 572 11.40 6.29 13.08
C GLY A 572 12.54 5.67 12.26
N ALA A 573 12.99 4.47 12.63
CA ALA A 573 13.99 3.73 11.87
C ALA A 573 13.53 3.43 10.43
N SER A 574 12.25 3.07 10.27
CA SER A 574 11.65 2.78 8.97
C SER A 574 11.61 4.02 8.07
N PHE A 575 11.19 5.17 8.60
CA PHE A 575 11.16 6.42 7.83
C PHE A 575 12.55 6.95 7.49
N GLY A 576 13.55 6.80 8.35
CA GLY A 576 14.92 7.17 8.00
C GLY A 576 15.48 6.31 6.86
N VAL A 577 15.17 5.01 6.81
CA VAL A 577 15.50 4.15 5.65
C VAL A 577 14.72 4.58 4.39
N ILE A 578 13.46 4.99 4.50
CA ILE A 578 12.68 5.51 3.36
C ILE A 578 13.31 6.81 2.81
N VAL A 579 13.73 7.74 3.66
CA VAL A 579 14.47 8.95 3.26
C VAL A 579 15.76 8.58 2.54
N TRP A 580 16.59 7.73 3.15
CA TRP A 580 17.83 7.27 2.54
C TRP A 580 17.61 6.58 1.18
N ALA A 581 16.56 5.78 1.04
CA ALA A 581 16.25 5.05 -0.18
C ALA A 581 15.69 5.93 -1.31
N PHE A 582 14.66 6.75 -1.03
CA PHE A 582 13.88 7.49 -2.02
C PHE A 582 14.29 8.96 -2.15
N GLN A 583 14.50 9.67 -1.03
CA GLN A 583 14.88 11.08 -1.06
C GLN A 583 16.32 11.26 -1.52
N ASP A 584 17.24 10.48 -0.95
CA ASP A 584 18.67 10.54 -1.29
C ASP A 584 19.01 9.64 -2.49
N GLY A 585 18.05 8.82 -2.94
CA GLY A 585 18.11 8.09 -4.21
C GLY A 585 18.97 6.82 -4.23
N HIS A 586 19.46 6.33 -3.10
CA HIS A 586 20.34 5.15 -3.04
C HIS A 586 19.71 3.87 -3.64
N LEU A 587 18.38 3.76 -3.68
CA LEU A 587 17.65 2.62 -4.28
C LEU A 587 17.10 2.92 -5.68
N ALA A 588 17.30 4.12 -6.22
CA ALA A 588 16.69 4.58 -7.48
C ALA A 588 17.04 3.69 -8.68
N ALA A 589 18.32 3.31 -8.81
CA ALA A 589 18.78 2.44 -9.89
C ALA A 589 18.26 1.00 -9.75
N ALA A 590 18.30 0.43 -8.54
CA ALA A 590 17.89 -0.95 -8.28
C ALA A 590 16.38 -1.18 -8.46
N LEU A 591 15.56 -0.19 -8.11
CA LEU A 591 14.10 -0.25 -8.23
C LEU A 591 13.56 0.52 -9.45
N ASN A 592 14.42 1.03 -10.33
CA ASN A 592 14.08 1.78 -11.55
C ASN A 592 13.02 2.89 -11.30
N PHE A 593 13.31 3.81 -10.39
CA PHE A 593 12.49 5.02 -10.15
C PHE A 593 13.34 6.29 -10.22
N THR A 594 12.70 7.43 -10.46
CA THR A 594 13.38 8.73 -10.42
C THR A 594 13.27 9.30 -9.00
N SER A 595 14.41 9.55 -8.35
CA SER A 595 14.38 10.29 -7.08
C SER A 595 13.94 11.73 -7.34
N THR A 596 12.98 12.19 -6.54
CA THR A 596 12.41 13.54 -6.58
C THR A 596 13.16 14.54 -5.69
N GLY A 597 14.08 14.07 -4.84
CA GLY A 597 14.71 14.88 -3.79
C GLY A 597 13.79 15.23 -2.60
N SER A 598 12.59 14.64 -2.58
CA SER A 598 11.53 14.85 -1.59
C SER A 598 10.60 13.65 -1.52
N ILE A 599 9.97 13.42 -0.37
CA ILE A 599 8.94 12.39 -0.17
C ILE A 599 7.56 13.05 -0.18
N GLU A 600 6.56 12.38 -0.73
CA GLU A 600 5.17 12.84 -0.68
C GLU A 600 4.60 12.65 0.75
N ALA A 601 3.93 13.68 1.25
CA ALA A 601 3.57 13.79 2.66
C ALA A 601 2.37 12.90 3.07
N THR A 602 1.34 12.78 2.22
CA THR A 602 0.15 12.00 2.54
C THR A 602 0.44 10.49 2.57
N VAL A 603 1.26 9.98 1.66
CA VAL A 603 1.78 8.61 1.63
C VAL A 603 2.65 8.33 2.87
N THR A 604 3.41 9.32 3.34
CA THR A 604 4.15 9.21 4.61
C THR A 604 3.19 9.01 5.79
N VAL A 605 2.10 9.79 5.87
CA VAL A 605 1.05 9.63 6.89
C VAL A 605 0.30 8.30 6.76
N LEU A 606 0.08 7.82 5.53
CA LEU A 606 -0.52 6.51 5.26
C LEU A 606 0.38 5.37 5.74
N ILE A 607 1.67 5.37 5.38
CA ILE A 607 2.65 4.38 5.87
C ILE A 607 2.69 4.40 7.39
N LEU A 608 2.69 5.58 8.02
CA LEU A 608 2.65 5.73 9.49
C LEU A 608 1.45 5.00 10.10
N ALA A 609 0.23 5.25 9.61
CA ALA A 609 -0.98 4.64 10.16
C ALA A 609 -1.04 3.12 9.91
N VAL A 610 -0.66 2.67 8.71
CA VAL A 610 -0.63 1.26 8.34
C VAL A 610 0.40 0.48 9.17
N VAL A 611 1.65 0.97 9.22
CA VAL A 611 2.74 0.35 10.00
C VAL A 611 2.43 0.36 11.49
N PHE A 612 1.82 1.43 12.02
CA PHE A 612 1.39 1.44 13.42
C PHE A 612 0.37 0.34 13.69
N GLY A 613 -0.64 0.18 12.84
CA GLY A 613 -1.61 -0.91 12.93
C GLY A 613 -0.93 -2.29 12.88
N LEU A 614 -0.11 -2.53 11.84
CA LEU A 614 0.65 -3.75 11.56
C LEU A 614 1.85 -4.02 12.50
N SER A 615 2.06 -3.19 13.52
CA SER A 615 2.98 -3.49 14.63
C SER A 615 2.20 -3.90 15.89
N MET A 616 1.10 -3.20 16.16
CA MET A 616 0.24 -3.43 17.32
C MET A 616 -0.41 -4.81 17.31
N ASP A 617 -0.80 -5.32 16.15
CA ASP A 617 -1.40 -6.65 15.96
C ASP A 617 -0.48 -7.79 16.42
N TYR A 618 0.76 -7.81 15.94
CA TYR A 618 1.75 -8.83 16.28
C TYR A 618 2.33 -8.64 17.68
N GLU A 619 2.45 -7.41 18.21
CA GLU A 619 2.79 -7.23 19.63
C GLU A 619 1.67 -7.79 20.51
N LEU A 620 0.39 -7.61 20.16
CA LEU A 620 -0.73 -8.28 20.84
C LEU A 620 -0.64 -9.81 20.75
N PHE A 621 -0.27 -10.37 19.60
CA PHE A 621 -0.06 -11.83 19.45
C PHE A 621 1.09 -12.37 20.32
N LEU A 622 2.22 -11.66 20.42
CA LEU A 622 3.32 -12.04 21.30
C LEU A 622 2.93 -11.90 22.78
N LEU A 623 2.45 -10.72 23.19
CA LEU A 623 2.11 -10.40 24.57
C LEU A 623 0.99 -11.28 25.13
N SER A 624 -0.01 -11.65 24.33
CA SER A 624 -1.07 -12.56 24.77
C SER A 624 -0.54 -13.97 25.10
N ARG A 625 0.46 -14.46 24.37
CA ARG A 625 1.10 -15.75 24.65
C ARG A 625 2.04 -15.70 25.83
N VAL A 626 2.82 -14.61 25.97
CA VAL A 626 3.64 -14.37 27.17
C VAL A 626 2.74 -14.25 28.42
N ARG A 627 1.60 -13.55 28.33
CA ARG A 627 0.64 -13.41 29.44
C ARG A 627 0.04 -14.75 29.86
N ALA A 628 -0.39 -15.57 28.90
CA ALA A 628 -0.96 -16.89 29.20
C ALA A 628 0.03 -17.77 30.00
N GLU A 629 1.31 -17.72 29.64
CA GLU A 629 2.35 -18.46 30.36
C GLU A 629 2.73 -17.82 31.71
N TRP A 630 2.74 -16.49 31.81
CA TRP A 630 2.93 -15.77 33.07
C TRP A 630 1.83 -16.10 34.10
N VAL A 631 0.56 -16.12 33.67
CA VAL A 631 -0.57 -16.52 34.53
C VAL A 631 -0.46 -17.97 35.01
N ARG A 632 0.16 -18.85 34.20
CA ARG A 632 0.39 -20.26 34.52
C ARG A 632 1.57 -20.50 35.49
N THR A 633 2.63 -19.70 35.38
CA THR A 633 3.94 -20.00 36.01
C THR A 633 4.39 -18.99 37.07
N GLY A 634 4.00 -17.73 36.96
CA GLY A 634 4.51 -16.65 37.81
C GLY A 634 5.99 -16.27 37.57
N ASP A 635 6.66 -16.81 36.54
CA ASP A 635 8.02 -16.42 36.15
C ASP A 635 8.02 -15.67 34.82
N ASN A 636 8.44 -14.40 34.86
CA ASN A 636 8.44 -13.52 33.69
C ASN A 636 9.54 -13.91 32.69
N THR A 637 10.65 -14.50 33.15
CA THR A 637 11.75 -14.90 32.27
C THR A 637 11.37 -16.16 31.49
N ALA A 638 10.83 -17.18 32.17
CA ALA A 638 10.27 -18.36 31.53
C ALA A 638 9.11 -18.00 30.59
N ALA A 639 8.18 -17.14 31.03
CA ALA A 639 7.03 -16.73 30.23
C ALA A 639 7.42 -16.00 28.93
N VAL A 640 8.37 -15.06 28.99
CA VAL A 640 8.88 -14.37 27.80
C VAL A 640 9.62 -15.35 26.88
N ALA A 641 10.45 -16.25 27.42
CA ALA A 641 11.18 -17.24 26.65
C ALA A 641 10.25 -18.22 25.91
N ALA A 642 9.27 -18.78 26.61
CA ALA A 642 8.31 -19.74 26.06
C ALA A 642 7.36 -19.06 25.07
N GLY A 643 6.88 -17.85 25.37
CA GLY A 643 6.05 -17.07 24.46
C GLY A 643 6.78 -16.81 23.13
N LEU A 644 8.03 -16.36 23.17
CA LEU A 644 8.83 -16.14 21.96
C LEU A 644 9.10 -17.44 21.18
N GLN A 645 9.37 -18.55 21.87
CA GLN A 645 9.61 -19.85 21.25
C GLN A 645 8.37 -20.41 20.52
N GLN A 646 7.18 -20.29 21.13
CA GLN A 646 5.94 -20.80 20.56
C GLN A 646 5.40 -19.91 19.42
N THR A 647 5.64 -18.59 19.49
CA THR A 647 5.12 -17.62 18.51
C THR A 647 6.08 -17.28 17.38
N GLY A 648 7.39 -17.28 17.61
CA GLY A 648 8.39 -16.78 16.64
C GLY A 648 8.27 -17.42 15.26
N GLY A 649 8.08 -18.75 15.21
CA GLY A 649 7.86 -19.45 13.93
C GLY A 649 6.55 -19.09 13.22
N VAL A 650 5.50 -18.68 13.94
CA VAL A 650 4.23 -18.22 13.36
C VAL A 650 4.36 -16.79 12.87
N ILE A 651 4.89 -15.90 13.73
CA ILE A 651 5.10 -14.48 13.44
C ILE A 651 6.02 -14.31 12.23
N SER A 652 7.13 -15.05 12.14
CA SER A 652 8.03 -14.97 10.99
C SER A 652 7.42 -15.55 9.71
N SER A 653 6.54 -16.55 9.79
CA SER A 653 5.85 -17.05 8.59
C SER A 653 4.81 -16.04 8.10
N ALA A 654 4.04 -15.46 9.02
CA ALA A 654 3.08 -14.39 8.75
C ALA A 654 3.78 -13.16 8.12
N ALA A 655 4.79 -12.63 8.81
CA ALA A 655 5.59 -11.51 8.30
C ALA A 655 6.21 -11.82 6.92
N LEU A 656 6.74 -13.03 6.69
CA LEU A 656 7.29 -13.39 5.38
C LEU A 656 6.23 -13.46 4.27
N LEU A 657 5.02 -13.96 4.58
CA LEU A 657 3.89 -13.95 3.64
C LEU A 657 3.46 -12.51 3.32
N LEU A 658 3.30 -11.67 4.34
CA LEU A 658 2.97 -10.25 4.19
C LEU A 658 4.04 -9.48 3.39
N LEU A 659 5.33 -9.77 3.63
CA LEU A 659 6.46 -9.21 2.88
C LEU A 659 6.48 -9.64 1.40
N VAL A 660 5.97 -10.83 1.06
CA VAL A 660 5.79 -11.24 -0.35
C VAL A 660 4.68 -10.43 -1.03
N VAL A 661 3.55 -10.21 -0.36
CA VAL A 661 2.45 -9.39 -0.90
C VAL A 661 2.92 -7.96 -1.15
N ILE A 662 3.44 -7.32 -0.10
CA ILE A 662 3.87 -5.92 -0.11
C ILE A 662 5.11 -5.72 -0.98
N GLY A 663 6.04 -6.68 -0.97
CA GLY A 663 7.23 -6.67 -1.80
C GLY A 663 6.93 -6.70 -3.30
N ALA A 664 5.84 -7.35 -3.72
CA ALA A 664 5.43 -7.33 -5.13
C ALA A 664 5.06 -5.90 -5.61
N PHE A 665 4.52 -5.05 -4.73
CA PHE A 665 4.24 -3.64 -5.07
C PHE A 665 5.50 -2.77 -5.24
N SER A 666 6.69 -3.26 -4.83
CA SER A 666 7.96 -2.57 -5.16
C SER A 666 8.29 -2.61 -6.67
N THR A 667 7.67 -3.53 -7.43
CA THR A 667 7.82 -3.63 -8.89
C THR A 667 6.78 -2.85 -9.69
N ALA A 668 5.95 -2.03 -9.02
CA ALA A 668 4.99 -1.12 -9.65
C ALA A 668 5.67 -0.17 -10.67
N GLY A 669 4.93 0.45 -11.58
CA GLY A 669 5.41 1.55 -12.41
C GLY A 669 5.41 2.88 -11.63
N ILE A 670 4.35 3.13 -10.84
CA ILE A 670 4.13 4.40 -10.16
C ILE A 670 5.00 4.51 -8.89
N THR A 671 5.77 5.60 -8.78
CA THR A 671 6.69 5.84 -7.65
C THR A 671 5.96 5.93 -6.30
N ILE A 672 4.72 6.45 -6.27
CA ILE A 672 3.83 6.46 -5.09
C ILE A 672 3.59 5.04 -4.57
N VAL A 673 3.27 4.10 -5.47
CA VAL A 673 2.97 2.71 -5.12
C VAL A 673 4.24 1.97 -4.69
N LYS A 674 5.38 2.23 -5.35
CA LYS A 674 6.70 1.74 -4.91
C LYS A 674 7.06 2.22 -3.50
N LEU A 675 6.90 3.51 -3.24
CA LEU A 675 7.20 4.15 -1.95
C LEU A 675 6.39 3.51 -0.83
N LEU A 676 5.08 3.32 -1.06
CA LEU A 676 4.19 2.62 -0.15
C LEU A 676 4.65 1.18 0.10
N GLY A 677 4.86 0.38 -0.96
CA GLY A 677 5.31 -1.01 -0.88
C GLY A 677 6.64 -1.17 -0.14
N VAL A 678 7.69 -0.48 -0.60
CA VAL A 678 9.03 -0.55 0.01
C VAL A 678 9.02 -0.01 1.44
N GLY A 679 8.27 1.06 1.71
CA GLY A 679 8.21 1.67 3.05
C GLY A 679 7.63 0.73 4.10
N MET A 680 6.51 0.06 3.79
CA MET A 680 5.97 -0.94 4.73
C MET A 680 6.80 -2.22 4.74
N PHE A 681 7.41 -2.63 3.62
CA PHE A 681 8.32 -3.78 3.58
C PHE A 681 9.47 -3.60 4.58
N VAL A 682 10.16 -2.44 4.52
CA VAL A 682 11.21 -2.09 5.47
C VAL A 682 10.68 -2.09 6.90
N ALA A 683 9.51 -1.47 7.12
CA ALA A 683 8.94 -1.37 8.46
C ALA A 683 8.58 -2.73 9.08
N ILE A 684 8.00 -3.65 8.30
CA ILE A 684 7.67 -5.01 8.75
C ILE A 684 8.95 -5.81 8.99
N VAL A 685 10.01 -5.64 8.18
CA VAL A 685 11.32 -6.27 8.45
C VAL A 685 11.91 -5.77 9.75
N VAL A 686 11.99 -4.45 9.94
CA VAL A 686 12.53 -3.81 11.15
C VAL A 686 11.75 -4.25 12.39
N ASP A 687 10.42 -4.22 12.31
CA ASP A 687 9.56 -4.55 13.43
C ASP A 687 9.57 -6.05 13.77
N ALA A 688 9.36 -6.93 12.79
CA ALA A 688 9.32 -8.37 13.04
C ALA A 688 10.67 -8.94 13.52
N THR A 689 11.80 -8.34 13.13
CA THR A 689 13.15 -8.82 13.48
C THR A 689 13.80 -8.06 14.63
N LEU A 690 14.05 -6.75 14.50
CA LEU A 690 14.77 -5.98 15.51
C LEU A 690 13.89 -5.73 16.73
N VAL A 691 12.66 -5.28 16.52
CA VAL A 691 11.78 -4.89 17.62
C VAL A 691 11.18 -6.12 18.30
N ARG A 692 10.44 -6.97 17.58
CA ARG A 692 9.67 -8.06 18.18
C ARG A 692 10.51 -9.27 18.61
N ALA A 693 11.55 -9.65 17.87
CA ALA A 693 12.38 -10.79 18.24
C ALA A 693 13.45 -10.47 19.32
N LEU A 694 13.89 -9.21 19.41
CA LEU A 694 15.01 -8.82 20.29
C LEU A 694 14.62 -7.74 21.32
N LEU A 695 14.17 -6.56 20.88
CA LEU A 695 13.96 -5.39 21.75
C LEU A 695 12.80 -5.57 22.73
N VAL A 696 11.67 -6.12 22.28
CA VAL A 696 10.48 -6.40 23.10
C VAL A 696 10.79 -7.46 24.18
N PRO A 697 11.37 -8.63 23.88
CA PRO A 697 11.80 -9.58 24.91
C PRO A 697 12.86 -9.01 25.87
N ALA A 698 13.85 -8.26 25.36
CA ALA A 698 14.91 -7.66 26.17
C ALA A 698 14.35 -6.66 27.20
N SER A 699 13.48 -5.75 26.77
CA SER A 699 12.81 -4.77 27.64
C SER A 699 11.88 -5.45 28.65
N MET A 700 11.09 -6.45 28.23
CA MET A 700 10.23 -7.22 29.15
C MET A 700 11.04 -7.95 30.22
N ARG A 701 12.20 -8.54 29.89
CA ARG A 701 13.05 -9.18 30.90
C ARG A 701 13.58 -8.18 31.94
N LEU A 702 13.99 -6.99 31.52
CA LEU A 702 14.51 -5.96 32.42
C LEU A 702 13.45 -5.41 33.38
N MET A 703 12.21 -5.25 32.92
CA MET A 703 11.12 -4.76 33.78
C MET A 703 10.55 -5.83 34.73
N GLY A 704 10.80 -7.12 34.49
CA GLY A 704 10.39 -8.20 35.40
C GLY A 704 8.89 -8.17 35.75
N GLY A 705 8.56 -8.11 37.04
CA GLY A 705 7.17 -8.02 37.50
C GLY A 705 6.46 -6.69 37.16
N VAL A 706 7.20 -5.62 36.83
CA VAL A 706 6.63 -4.29 36.53
C VAL A 706 5.82 -4.31 35.23
N ASN A 707 6.12 -5.22 34.29
CA ASN A 707 5.29 -5.44 33.10
C ASN A 707 3.81 -5.69 33.44
N TRP A 708 3.52 -6.32 34.57
CA TRP A 708 2.18 -6.74 34.97
C TRP A 708 1.59 -5.86 36.07
N TRP A 709 2.15 -4.65 36.26
CA TRP A 709 1.73 -3.75 37.34
C TRP A 709 0.37 -3.09 37.06
N LEU A 710 -0.51 -3.21 38.07
CA LEU A 710 -1.84 -2.60 38.09
C LEU A 710 -2.16 -2.11 39.53
N PRO A 711 -2.49 -0.82 39.72
CA PRO A 711 -2.91 -0.29 41.01
C PRO A 711 -4.10 -1.06 41.60
N ARG A 712 -4.11 -1.26 42.93
CA ARG A 712 -5.16 -2.03 43.63
C ARG A 712 -6.58 -1.49 43.35
N SER A 713 -6.75 -0.17 43.31
CA SER A 713 -8.01 0.50 42.96
C SER A 713 -8.49 0.21 41.53
N TRP A 714 -7.56 0.05 40.58
CA TRP A 714 -7.87 -0.19 39.17
C TRP A 714 -8.17 -1.66 38.86
N ARG A 715 -7.89 -2.60 39.78
CA ARG A 715 -8.26 -4.03 39.59
C ARG A 715 -9.76 -4.25 39.53
N ALA A 716 -10.53 -3.59 40.39
CA ALA A 716 -11.99 -3.73 40.41
C ALA A 716 -12.63 -3.17 39.12
N PHE A 717 -12.06 -2.08 38.58
CA PHE A 717 -12.44 -1.55 37.27
C PHE A 717 -12.03 -2.50 36.14
N HIS A 718 -10.76 -2.96 36.13
CA HIS A 718 -10.27 -3.93 35.15
C HIS A 718 -11.14 -5.18 35.12
N HIS A 719 -11.46 -5.81 36.26
CA HIS A 719 -12.34 -6.99 36.30
C HIS A 719 -13.73 -6.79 35.67
N ARG A 720 -14.26 -5.56 35.64
CA ARG A 720 -15.55 -5.25 34.99
C ARG A 720 -15.43 -5.12 33.46
N ILE A 721 -14.31 -4.57 32.97
CA ILE A 721 -14.02 -4.46 31.53
C ILE A 721 -13.23 -5.67 30.99
N ALA A 722 -12.75 -6.55 31.88
CA ALA A 722 -11.87 -7.65 31.56
C ALA A 722 -12.62 -8.67 30.73
N LEU A 723 -12.14 -8.85 29.51
CA LEU A 723 -12.63 -9.85 28.59
C LEU A 723 -12.00 -11.19 28.98
N HIS A 724 -12.58 -11.79 30.04
CA HIS A 724 -12.05 -12.91 30.81
C HIS A 724 -11.46 -14.01 29.90
N GLU A 725 -10.21 -14.39 30.19
CA GLU A 725 -9.65 -15.66 29.75
C GLU A 725 -10.21 -16.75 30.67
N PRO A 726 -10.89 -17.78 30.13
CA PRO A 726 -11.06 -19.00 30.88
C PRO A 726 -9.66 -19.55 31.12
N THR A 727 -9.28 -19.75 32.38
CA THR A 727 -8.22 -20.68 32.73
C THR A 727 -8.52 -21.97 31.96
N PRO A 728 -7.59 -22.55 31.18
CA PRO A 728 -7.85 -23.83 30.54
C PRO A 728 -8.26 -24.80 31.64
N ALA A 729 -9.49 -25.30 31.56
CA ALA A 729 -10.01 -26.24 32.54
C ALA A 729 -8.96 -27.34 32.68
N SER A 730 -8.51 -27.57 33.91
CA SER A 730 -7.46 -28.53 34.24
C SER A 730 -7.68 -29.79 33.42
N ALA A 731 -6.70 -30.13 32.58
CA ALA A 731 -6.75 -31.38 31.84
C ALA A 731 -7.11 -32.48 32.85
N PRO A 732 -8.08 -33.38 32.54
CA PRO A 732 -8.32 -34.51 33.41
C PRO A 732 -6.95 -35.17 33.62
N VAL A 733 -6.52 -35.28 34.88
CA VAL A 733 -5.28 -35.95 35.24
C VAL A 733 -5.27 -37.25 34.45
N PRO A 734 -4.19 -37.57 33.71
CA PRO A 734 -4.14 -38.81 32.93
C PRO A 734 -4.52 -39.94 33.87
N VAL A 735 -5.68 -40.55 33.62
CA VAL A 735 -6.13 -41.68 34.43
C VAL A 735 -5.04 -42.71 34.24
N GLN A 736 -4.25 -42.92 35.29
CA GLN A 736 -3.23 -43.94 35.31
C GLN A 736 -3.91 -45.22 34.85
N PRO A 737 -3.47 -45.87 33.76
CA PRO A 737 -4.11 -47.10 33.33
C PRO A 737 -4.11 -48.03 34.53
N PRO A 738 -5.26 -48.66 34.87
CA PRO A 738 -5.36 -49.47 36.07
C PRO A 738 -4.21 -50.47 36.07
N ALA A 739 -3.43 -50.46 37.15
CA ALA A 739 -2.23 -51.28 37.25
C ALA A 739 -2.58 -52.72 36.85
N PRO A 740 -1.78 -53.37 35.99
CA PRO A 740 -2.12 -54.69 35.46
C PRO A 740 -2.45 -55.61 36.63
N ALA A 741 -3.63 -56.23 36.56
CA ALA A 741 -4.18 -57.03 37.64
C ALA A 741 -3.12 -58.06 38.08
N ARG A 742 -2.66 -57.95 39.33
CA ARG A 742 -1.77 -58.95 39.90
C ARG A 742 -2.53 -60.27 39.88
N LEU A 743 -2.01 -61.24 39.13
CA LEU A 743 -2.48 -62.62 39.16
C LEU A 743 -2.53 -63.09 40.63
N PRO A 744 -3.56 -63.83 41.06
CA PRO A 744 -3.62 -64.32 42.43
C PRO A 744 -2.41 -65.19 42.74
N THR A 745 -1.54 -64.73 43.63
CA THR A 745 -0.50 -65.57 44.24
C THR A 745 -1.16 -66.70 45.01
N ALA A 746 -0.65 -67.91 44.84
CA ALA A 746 -1.18 -69.12 45.45
C ALA A 746 -1.19 -69.08 47.00
N ALA A 747 -1.99 -69.98 47.58
CA ALA A 747 -2.31 -70.06 49.00
C ALA A 747 -1.09 -70.23 49.95
N PRO A 748 -1.22 -69.83 51.23
CA PRO A 748 -0.09 -69.74 52.15
C PRO A 748 0.36 -71.11 52.71
N SER A 749 1.68 -71.28 52.84
CA SER A 749 2.31 -72.36 53.62
C SER A 749 2.37 -72.00 55.12
N PRO A 750 2.28 -72.97 56.04
CA PRO A 750 2.18 -72.69 57.48
C PRO A 750 3.52 -72.33 58.16
N ARG A 751 3.36 -71.56 59.25
CA ARG A 751 4.34 -70.99 60.20
C ARG A 751 5.65 -71.78 60.44
N SER A 752 6.75 -71.04 60.51
CA SER A 752 7.95 -71.37 61.30
C SER A 752 8.48 -70.12 62.05
N ALA A 753 9.37 -70.32 63.02
CA ALA A 753 9.60 -69.45 64.19
C ALA A 753 10.57 -68.25 63.94
N PRO A 754 10.74 -67.29 64.89
CA PRO A 754 11.41 -66.01 64.62
C PRO A 754 12.95 -66.11 64.58
N ALA A 755 13.58 -65.20 63.84
CA ALA A 755 15.02 -65.19 63.58
C ALA A 755 15.86 -64.52 64.69
N PRO A 756 17.12 -64.95 64.91
CA PRO A 756 18.09 -64.27 65.75
C PRO A 756 18.79 -63.10 65.03
N ALA A 757 19.37 -62.18 65.81
CA ALA A 757 20.01 -60.96 65.34
C ALA A 757 21.38 -61.19 64.64
N PRO A 758 21.83 -60.29 63.73
CA PRO A 758 23.06 -60.47 62.97
C PRO A 758 24.33 -60.04 63.73
N ALA A 759 25.43 -60.77 63.49
CA ALA A 759 26.79 -60.43 63.90
C ALA A 759 27.64 -59.99 62.68
N PRO A 760 28.73 -59.20 62.85
CA PRO A 760 29.38 -58.49 61.75
C PRO A 760 30.38 -59.33 60.92
N ALA A 761 30.64 -58.87 59.70
CA ALA A 761 31.43 -59.56 58.68
C ALA A 761 32.97 -59.41 58.84
N PRO A 762 33.75 -60.37 58.32
CA PRO A 762 35.14 -60.17 57.92
C PRO A 762 35.34 -60.17 56.40
N ARG A 763 36.46 -59.58 55.95
CA ARG A 763 36.88 -59.46 54.54
C ARG A 763 37.73 -60.65 54.07
N SER A 764 37.57 -61.07 52.82
CA SER A 764 38.58 -61.76 51.98
C SER A 764 38.41 -61.24 50.54
N ALA A 765 39.43 -60.74 49.85
CA ALA A 765 40.66 -61.36 49.31
C ALA A 765 40.44 -62.02 47.92
N ARG A 766 41.46 -61.88 47.04
CA ARG A 766 41.39 -62.07 45.58
C ARG A 766 41.53 -63.54 45.12
N ILE A 767 41.45 -63.73 43.79
CA ILE A 767 41.89 -64.89 42.96
C ILE A 767 40.80 -65.97 42.80
N SER A 768 40.48 -66.55 41.64
CA SER A 768 40.66 -66.21 40.20
C SER A 768 39.73 -67.13 39.37
N ALA A 769 39.37 -66.77 38.13
CA ALA A 769 38.67 -67.65 37.18
C ALA A 769 39.34 -67.63 35.79
N PRO A 770 39.51 -68.77 35.08
CA PRO A 770 40.27 -68.84 33.83
C PRO A 770 39.44 -68.77 32.52
N ALA A 771 40.18 -68.59 31.42
CA ALA A 771 39.90 -68.63 29.96
C ALA A 771 38.65 -69.36 29.42
N SER A 772 38.14 -69.11 28.19
CA SER A 772 38.72 -68.54 26.96
C SER A 772 37.66 -67.80 26.09
N THR A 773 37.86 -67.26 24.87
CA THR A 773 38.98 -67.07 23.91
C THR A 773 38.71 -65.79 23.05
N PRO A 774 39.66 -65.18 22.29
CA PRO A 774 39.51 -63.82 21.74
C PRO A 774 39.56 -63.66 20.20
N ALA A 775 39.20 -62.46 19.69
CA ALA A 775 39.92 -61.64 18.67
C ALA A 775 39.05 -60.48 18.13
N PRO A 776 39.61 -59.40 17.53
CA PRO A 776 40.80 -58.64 17.95
C PRO A 776 40.51 -57.11 18.04
N ALA A 777 41.45 -56.35 18.64
CA ALA A 777 41.41 -54.87 18.73
C ALA A 777 42.29 -54.20 17.65
N PRO A 778 42.04 -52.93 17.27
CA PRO A 778 42.79 -52.23 16.22
C PRO A 778 44.18 -51.74 16.67
N ALA A 779 45.10 -51.67 15.71
CA ALA A 779 46.50 -51.23 15.85
C ALA A 779 46.69 -49.73 15.49
N PRO A 780 47.88 -49.12 15.70
CA PRO A 780 47.96 -47.72 16.16
C PRO A 780 48.31 -46.66 15.10
N VAL A 781 48.18 -45.40 15.52
CA VAL A 781 48.51 -44.16 14.79
C VAL A 781 50.02 -43.86 14.85
N PRO A 782 50.67 -43.48 13.73
CA PRO A 782 51.97 -42.81 13.75
C PRO A 782 51.84 -41.28 13.85
N ARG A 783 52.70 -40.64 14.65
CA ARG A 783 52.81 -39.18 14.77
C ARG A 783 53.60 -38.59 13.59
N LEU A 784 53.24 -37.38 13.17
CA LEU A 784 54.18 -36.38 12.66
C LEU A 784 53.64 -34.97 12.97
N ALA A 785 54.53 -33.99 13.14
CA ALA A 785 54.25 -32.76 13.88
C ALA A 785 54.54 -31.48 13.08
N ALA A 786 53.92 -30.40 13.53
CA ALA A 786 54.33 -28.99 13.42
C ALA A 786 54.47 -28.31 12.04
N GLY A 787 53.92 -27.10 11.94
CA GLY A 787 54.43 -26.04 11.05
C GLY A 787 53.52 -25.63 9.88
N THR A 788 52.81 -24.51 10.05
CA THR A 788 52.51 -23.41 9.08
C THR A 788 52.64 -23.67 7.55
N PRO A 789 51.71 -23.16 6.71
CA PRO A 789 51.54 -21.69 6.62
C PRO A 789 50.14 -21.16 6.22
N SER A 790 50.10 -19.84 5.99
CA SER A 790 49.17 -19.04 5.13
C SER A 790 48.12 -19.83 4.32
N GLY A 791 46.85 -19.42 4.24
CA GLY A 791 46.40 -18.05 4.06
C GLY A 791 46.03 -17.81 2.58
N GLY A 792 44.72 -17.68 2.31
CA GLY A 792 44.20 -17.22 1.00
C GLY A 792 43.88 -18.29 -0.04
N ARG A 793 42.75 -19.01 0.12
CA ARG A 793 42.01 -19.66 -1.01
C ARG A 793 40.56 -20.05 -0.67
N LEU A 794 39.79 -19.10 -0.12
CA LEU A 794 38.32 -19.22 0.00
C LEU A 794 37.57 -17.94 -0.43
N THR A 795 38.29 -16.84 -0.66
CA THR A 795 37.76 -15.53 -1.07
C THR A 795 37.55 -15.37 -2.59
N ARG A 796 37.51 -16.48 -3.37
CA ARG A 796 37.34 -16.44 -4.83
C ARG A 796 36.12 -17.20 -5.38
N ALA A 797 35.31 -17.80 -4.50
CA ALA A 797 34.11 -18.56 -4.88
C ALA A 797 32.78 -17.87 -4.51
N ILE A 798 32.83 -16.67 -3.92
CA ILE A 798 31.64 -15.91 -3.45
C ILE A 798 31.56 -14.50 -4.09
N ALA A 799 32.57 -14.11 -4.89
CA ALA A 799 32.66 -12.78 -5.53
C ALA A 799 32.35 -12.79 -7.05
N GLN A 800 31.58 -13.77 -7.54
CA GLN A 800 31.15 -13.89 -8.96
C GLN A 800 29.67 -14.30 -9.10
N ALA A 801 28.83 -13.95 -8.13
CA ALA A 801 27.37 -14.12 -8.19
C ALA A 801 26.63 -12.77 -8.31
N ALA A 802 27.28 -11.78 -8.93
CA ALA A 802 26.79 -10.41 -9.04
C ALA A 802 27.09 -9.81 -10.43
N GLU A 803 26.68 -10.51 -11.49
CA GLU A 803 26.59 -9.95 -12.85
C GLU A 803 25.58 -10.78 -13.66
N GLY A 804 24.39 -10.22 -13.88
CA GLY A 804 23.31 -10.88 -14.60
C GLY A 804 23.41 -10.64 -16.10
N VAL A 805 24.14 -11.51 -16.81
CA VAL A 805 24.15 -11.56 -18.29
C VAL A 805 23.40 -12.82 -18.75
N PRO A 806 22.37 -12.71 -19.62
CA PRO A 806 21.66 -13.89 -20.12
C PRO A 806 22.53 -14.70 -21.09
N PRO A 807 22.33 -16.03 -21.20
CA PRO A 807 23.19 -16.91 -21.99
C PRO A 807 23.04 -16.67 -23.51
N ALA A 808 24.17 -16.72 -24.22
CA ALA A 808 24.22 -16.55 -25.66
C ALA A 808 23.53 -17.70 -26.42
N VAL A 809 22.72 -17.35 -27.43
CA VAL A 809 22.08 -18.32 -28.34
C VAL A 809 23.08 -18.76 -29.40
N THR A 810 23.35 -20.06 -29.48
CA THR A 810 24.07 -20.67 -30.62
C THR A 810 23.10 -21.04 -31.74
N VAL A 811 23.37 -20.58 -32.97
CA VAL A 811 22.69 -21.06 -34.18
C VAL A 811 23.71 -21.84 -35.02
N ASN A 812 23.39 -23.09 -35.38
CA ASN A 812 24.22 -23.98 -36.20
C ASN A 812 25.69 -24.12 -35.76
N GLY A 813 25.94 -24.24 -34.46
CA GLY A 813 27.17 -24.85 -33.92
C GLY A 813 28.46 -24.01 -34.00
N ARG A 814 28.38 -22.69 -34.20
CA ARG A 814 29.54 -21.77 -34.05
C ARG A 814 29.18 -20.55 -33.20
N PRO A 815 30.09 -20.08 -32.32
CA PRO A 815 29.89 -18.86 -31.55
C PRO A 815 30.12 -17.62 -32.44
N ALA A 816 29.25 -16.62 -32.33
CA ALA A 816 29.39 -15.35 -33.03
C ALA A 816 30.21 -14.34 -32.20
N VAL A 817 31.17 -13.68 -32.84
CA VAL A 817 31.94 -12.55 -32.27
C VAL A 817 31.40 -11.27 -32.90
N PHE A 818 31.01 -10.29 -32.08
CA PHE A 818 30.57 -8.99 -32.56
C PHE A 818 31.72 -7.97 -32.54
N GLY A 819 32.09 -7.49 -33.72
CA GLY A 819 32.84 -6.25 -33.92
C GLY A 819 31.90 -5.10 -34.28
N ALA A 820 32.41 -3.87 -34.24
CA ALA A 820 31.63 -2.65 -34.51
C ALA A 820 31.34 -2.41 -36.01
N ASP A 821 30.34 -1.55 -36.24
CA ASP A 821 29.90 -0.95 -37.51
C ASP A 821 29.46 -1.88 -38.67
N THR A 822 28.15 -1.86 -38.99
CA THR A 822 27.60 -1.67 -40.36
C THR A 822 26.06 -1.62 -40.38
N ASP A 823 25.50 -1.09 -41.48
CA ASP A 823 24.09 -0.72 -41.71
C ASP A 823 23.06 -1.89 -41.74
N PRO A 824 21.74 -1.59 -41.58
CA PRO A 824 20.72 -2.62 -41.41
C PRO A 824 20.30 -3.34 -42.72
N VAL A 825 20.18 -4.67 -42.64
CA VAL A 825 19.60 -5.55 -43.66
C VAL A 825 18.44 -6.34 -43.03
N PRO A 826 17.29 -6.52 -43.72
CA PRO A 826 16.09 -7.11 -43.12
C PRO A 826 16.15 -8.64 -43.01
N LEU A 827 15.42 -9.20 -42.03
CA LEU A 827 15.27 -10.64 -41.81
C LEU A 827 13.84 -11.15 -42.15
N PRO A 828 13.68 -12.44 -42.49
CA PRO A 828 12.49 -12.93 -43.21
C PRO A 828 11.33 -13.40 -42.32
N ALA A 829 10.15 -13.51 -42.93
CA ALA A 829 8.92 -13.95 -42.29
C ALA A 829 8.84 -15.48 -42.08
N ALA A 830 8.20 -15.92 -41.00
CA ALA A 830 7.82 -17.31 -40.77
C ALA A 830 6.45 -17.45 -40.06
N SER A 831 5.47 -17.97 -40.80
CA SER A 831 4.33 -18.78 -40.35
C SER A 831 3.50 -18.36 -39.11
N ALA A 832 2.27 -17.89 -39.34
CA ALA A 832 1.18 -17.92 -38.37
C ALA A 832 -0.06 -18.62 -38.95
N GLN A 833 -0.69 -19.51 -38.19
CA GLN A 833 -2.00 -20.12 -38.51
C GLN A 833 -3.13 -19.19 -38.03
N PRO A 834 -4.21 -18.97 -38.80
CA PRO A 834 -5.29 -18.07 -38.41
C PRO A 834 -6.35 -18.75 -37.54
N ALA A 835 -6.68 -18.15 -36.40
CA ALA A 835 -7.83 -18.52 -35.57
C ALA A 835 -9.03 -17.62 -35.90
N ALA A 836 -10.17 -18.21 -36.25
CA ALA A 836 -11.40 -17.46 -36.55
C ALA A 836 -12.25 -17.24 -35.29
N GLN A 837 -12.64 -15.99 -35.00
CA GLN A 837 -13.54 -15.65 -33.89
C GLN A 837 -14.96 -15.33 -34.39
N ARG A 838 -15.97 -15.81 -33.65
CA ARG A 838 -17.37 -15.37 -33.78
C ARG A 838 -17.63 -14.25 -32.77
N LEU A 839 -18.20 -13.14 -33.23
CA LEU A 839 -18.80 -12.13 -32.35
C LEU A 839 -20.29 -12.42 -32.16
N ALA A 840 -20.76 -12.34 -30.91
CA ALA A 840 -22.17 -12.35 -30.53
C ALA A 840 -22.44 -11.13 -29.66
N GLY A 841 -23.52 -10.40 -29.95
CA GLY A 841 -23.94 -9.20 -29.23
C GLY A 841 -25.33 -9.35 -28.62
N GLU A 842 -25.56 -8.61 -27.52
CA GLU A 842 -26.78 -8.52 -26.71
C GLU A 842 -27.28 -7.05 -26.67
N PRO A 843 -28.52 -6.78 -26.24
CA PRO A 843 -29.47 -6.07 -27.12
C PRO A 843 -29.71 -4.57 -26.84
N GLY A 844 -30.18 -3.88 -27.88
CA GLY A 844 -30.91 -2.61 -27.81
C GLY A 844 -32.28 -2.74 -28.49
N GLU A 845 -33.26 -1.93 -28.08
CA GLU A 845 -34.69 -2.13 -28.36
C GLU A 845 -35.10 -1.91 -29.83
N GLY A 846 -36.02 -2.75 -30.32
CA GLY A 846 -36.91 -2.43 -31.45
C GLY A 846 -36.67 -3.17 -32.78
N GLY A 847 -37.59 -4.09 -33.12
CA GLY A 847 -37.78 -4.57 -34.51
C GLY A 847 -37.30 -6.00 -34.81
N GLN A 848 -38.22 -6.86 -35.25
CA GLN A 848 -37.92 -8.24 -35.69
C GLN A 848 -37.37 -8.28 -37.13
N ALA A 849 -36.15 -8.80 -37.34
CA ALA A 849 -35.76 -9.48 -38.59
C ALA A 849 -34.44 -10.28 -38.49
N GLY A 850 -34.50 -11.59 -38.80
CA GLY A 850 -33.42 -12.41 -39.39
C GLY A 850 -31.97 -12.32 -38.89
N ARG A 851 -31.57 -13.21 -37.96
CA ARG A 851 -30.15 -13.51 -37.70
C ARG A 851 -29.49 -14.18 -38.93
N ARG A 852 -28.41 -13.58 -39.46
CA ARG A 852 -27.40 -14.28 -40.29
C ARG A 852 -26.00 -13.96 -39.77
N ALA A 853 -25.22 -14.99 -39.45
CA ALA A 853 -23.83 -14.84 -39.03
C ALA A 853 -22.93 -14.65 -40.25
N GLY A 854 -22.14 -13.58 -40.26
CA GLY A 854 -21.11 -13.31 -41.27
C GLY A 854 -19.72 -13.76 -40.80
N TRP A 855 -18.88 -14.17 -41.74
CA TRP A 855 -17.45 -14.39 -41.51
C TRP A 855 -16.67 -13.21 -42.06
N VAL A 856 -15.63 -12.78 -41.34
CA VAL A 856 -14.71 -11.72 -41.75
C VAL A 856 -13.30 -12.30 -41.74
N ARG A 857 -12.52 -12.03 -42.79
CA ARG A 857 -11.10 -12.39 -42.89
C ARG A 857 -10.31 -11.11 -43.10
N VAL A 858 -9.27 -10.92 -42.28
CA VAL A 858 -8.37 -9.78 -42.34
C VAL A 858 -6.98 -10.30 -42.66
N GLU A 859 -6.44 -9.87 -43.79
CA GLU A 859 -5.06 -10.13 -44.22
C GLU A 859 -4.45 -8.78 -44.61
N GLU A 860 -3.24 -8.51 -44.10
CA GLU A 860 -2.34 -7.39 -44.46
C GLU A 860 -3.01 -6.14 -45.07
N ARG A 861 -3.82 -5.45 -44.24
CA ARG A 861 -4.49 -4.16 -44.53
C ARG A 861 -5.68 -4.19 -45.53
N ARG A 862 -6.37 -5.32 -45.72
CA ARG A 862 -7.72 -5.32 -46.36
C ARG A 862 -8.74 -6.14 -45.58
N ALA A 863 -9.95 -5.58 -45.44
CA ALA A 863 -11.10 -6.27 -44.88
C ALA A 863 -11.97 -6.87 -46.00
N ARG A 864 -12.25 -8.17 -45.92
CA ARG A 864 -13.20 -8.84 -46.82
C ARG A 864 -14.34 -9.44 -46.00
N VAL A 865 -15.57 -9.20 -46.45
CA VAL A 865 -16.80 -9.68 -45.81
C VAL A 865 -17.55 -10.60 -46.77
N VAL A 866 -18.10 -11.69 -46.24
CA VAL A 866 -18.94 -12.61 -47.01
C VAL A 866 -20.33 -12.01 -47.20
N ARG A 867 -20.71 -11.73 -48.46
CA ARG A 867 -22.06 -11.29 -48.84
C ARG A 867 -22.84 -12.44 -49.47
N GLY A 868 -24.07 -12.66 -49.01
CA GLY A 868 -24.98 -13.65 -49.61
C GLY A 868 -25.69 -13.07 -50.82
N LEU A 869 -25.71 -13.82 -51.93
CA LEU A 869 -26.43 -13.45 -53.15
C LEU A 869 -27.89 -13.95 -53.12
N PRO A 870 -28.83 -13.27 -53.82
CA PRO A 870 -30.17 -13.81 -54.07
C PRO A 870 -30.01 -15.05 -54.97
N GLY A 871 -30.28 -16.25 -54.42
CA GLY A 871 -30.04 -17.53 -55.09
C GLY A 871 -29.21 -18.53 -54.27
N GLY A 872 -28.67 -18.15 -53.12
CA GLY A 872 -28.06 -19.08 -52.16
C GLY A 872 -26.54 -19.27 -52.26
N GLY A 873 -25.88 -18.55 -53.17
CA GLY A 873 -24.41 -18.44 -53.22
C GLY A 873 -23.85 -17.39 -52.26
N TRP A 874 -22.56 -17.53 -51.93
CA TRP A 874 -21.81 -16.58 -51.09
C TRP A 874 -20.58 -16.08 -51.85
N THR A 875 -20.30 -14.78 -51.81
CA THR A 875 -19.11 -14.18 -52.42
C THR A 875 -18.38 -13.27 -51.43
N TRP A 876 -17.07 -13.14 -51.61
CA TRP A 876 -16.26 -12.18 -50.85
C TRP A 876 -16.29 -10.84 -51.57
N VAL A 877 -16.53 -9.77 -50.82
CA VAL A 877 -16.49 -8.39 -51.31
C VAL A 877 -15.42 -7.64 -50.51
N GLU A 878 -14.54 -6.91 -51.20
CA GLU A 878 -13.62 -5.96 -50.56
C GLU A 878 -14.41 -4.74 -50.09
N VAL A 879 -14.09 -4.26 -48.89
CA VAL A 879 -14.66 -3.06 -48.29
C VAL A 879 -13.51 -2.08 -48.09
N ASP A 880 -13.54 -0.95 -48.80
CA ASP A 880 -12.68 0.19 -48.51
C ASP A 880 -13.18 0.87 -47.20
N GLU A 881 -12.24 1.46 -46.44
CA GLU A 881 -12.35 1.79 -44.99
C GLU A 881 -13.65 2.48 -44.51
#